data_AF-A0A7G4RJY2-F1
#
_entry.id   AF-A0A7G4RJY2-F1
#
_cell.length_a   1.000
_cell.length_b   1.000
_cell.length_c   1.000
_cell.angle_alpha   90.00
_cell.angle_beta   90.00
_cell.angle_gamma   90.00
#
_symmetry.space_group_name_H-M   'P 1'
#
loop_
_entity.id
_entity.type
_entity.pdbx_description
1 polymer ?
#
loop_
_entity_poly.entity_id
_entity_poly.type
_entity_poly.pdbx_seq_one_letter_code
_entity_poly.pdbx_strand_id
1 'polypeptide(L)'
;MITKLFNWLQSDEKIFHLSNQHLSRELLEREELQARHTNRVLLSNARLGKLQGLDTQEDIKKVEQHILFMDYLQFCRKTFEENPQDSLFLITLKYLLPKVDKENSLLHAKLFKLFRALLQEDSDHTLNFYQQNEALFKNLPEIQKCVDSELHNQKFIDDIQQVEHHLSLFNKKLSQQKNPLGIIGLCRDWISDTQKFAAFILWLVQRNTSPEQILQTYLLHDFLKYNLFTLHSEDNEVFLLYALLNHFPEAKPLVEAVKKTSSDERGFQSYSLQGVFSEHELQNIPQKEEPLQFTLTATNFSALYELFGTTFLHAALVTCEEDTDSKWVEALRHTLNEAETLTKVLPGLINVIARESSPAILEHLACLIDDQHAQELLSNNEGAIFYLLPYKPKLSEYINEKNISEFIQQITLKHTSDPELIFQLMALFLILSKKKGPVTQLVFQAIIDNLVQHPFLLEDERLLRQLKRYPDCEAILSQRSEQIKQRVIECIVEQTTDCEFSSRNYQIIEDIWLEASRKLNVFKLIQPQAKYILNNKYALQAKIAQTAFLCHGNEFNLDAFIEALSLPLVIPEDGVSEYERVLIEILAAIDNELIRKKIIKQLESPPIQRLNWTEKEYEGKNVILKAAKYGNLGLITLLEEQIPLEDCNQAIIIAAKANQWDVVSHLCHLDRVTLNEDELEQIILGAAAEGELKIIHDLFDLYDYESSAIKIKILNQAISRGKFNIVQYFYNSGVTLANQSAINKWFHSASELGYWDIALFMADAEEHPPSLCAIEKAFNHAVAGLDLEAIQGLCNLSTNPPRGTIIQRAFVKACQSGCLPLVRCFHDLPRKIVRAEFEEAVDHAIMNGHLEIVTYLYNSPTYSSDQSLINHGLITAAKKGKSELVEFFCSMTTKTKPTQHTLNQALNWAVKGNHTETFITLCRSPLNPPSNSAVKAAFLLAVKEGRQSIVTYLCSQEMNSLTQRTIEDALKLAVKFKHPGIVRYLCELSSNSPQKKSLSIAYKKAVASIQNEIADYLREQLNKVNHKKIDLEIDESSGTDHDSDVNSETDVHLEMDVETDHKPTPAHDHSFDVELNSDIDVGISLKTFGFFKNTTSKDLPVSVRTSKPGVPIN
;
A
#
# COMPACT_ATOMS: atom_id res chain seq x y z
N MET A 1 10.03 16.79 75.54
CA MET A 1 10.03 15.53 74.76
C MET A 1 11.21 15.52 73.79
N ILE A 2 11.30 16.53 72.93
CA ILE A 2 12.33 16.72 71.90
C ILE A 2 13.74 16.56 72.48
N THR A 3 13.95 17.07 73.70
CA THR A 3 15.15 16.87 74.54
C THR A 3 15.57 15.40 74.71
N LYS A 4 14.64 14.48 74.98
CA LYS A 4 14.95 13.05 75.17
C LYS A 4 15.39 12.39 73.86
N LEU A 5 14.73 12.73 72.76
CA LEU A 5 15.07 12.22 71.43
C LEU A 5 16.43 12.74 70.97
N PHE A 6 16.71 14.03 71.16
CA PHE A 6 18.03 14.60 70.89
C PHE A 6 19.13 13.98 71.74
N ASN A 7 18.91 13.81 73.05
CA ASN A 7 19.90 13.18 73.93
C ASN A 7 20.19 11.73 73.52
N TRP A 8 19.16 10.97 73.10
CA TRP A 8 19.36 9.64 72.53
C TRP A 8 20.15 9.65 71.22
N LEU A 9 19.97 10.65 70.35
CA LEU A 9 20.78 10.80 69.14
C LEU A 9 22.26 11.04 69.45
N GLN A 10 22.56 11.79 70.51
CA GLN A 10 23.94 12.11 70.94
C GLN A 10 24.60 11.05 71.85
N SER A 11 23.85 10.09 72.41
CA SER A 11 24.40 9.06 73.30
C SER A 11 24.81 7.77 72.57
N ASP A 12 25.64 6.93 73.18
CA ASP A 12 25.96 5.59 72.67
C ASP A 12 24.85 4.55 72.91
N GLU A 13 23.68 4.95 73.41
CA GLU A 13 22.61 4.03 73.80
C GLU A 13 21.92 3.37 72.60
N LYS A 14 22.16 2.07 72.43
CA LYS A 14 21.58 1.28 71.33
C LYS A 14 20.09 0.98 71.47
N ILE A 15 19.48 1.24 72.63
CA ILE A 15 18.08 0.91 72.94
C ILE A 15 17.19 2.14 72.67
N PHE A 16 16.06 1.93 72.00
CA PHE A 16 15.09 2.99 71.68
C PHE A 16 13.75 2.66 72.34
N HIS A 17 13.37 3.45 73.34
CA HIS A 17 12.12 3.33 74.09
C HIS A 17 11.44 4.70 74.18
N LEU A 18 11.08 5.24 73.01
CA LEU A 18 10.31 6.47 72.85
C LEU A 18 9.08 6.16 72.00
N SER A 19 7.90 6.63 72.42
CA SER A 19 6.70 6.70 71.59
C SER A 19 6.78 7.92 70.69
N ASN A 20 6.38 7.83 69.42
CA ASN A 20 6.20 9.01 68.60
C ASN A 20 5.00 9.84 69.08
N GLN A 21 5.03 11.14 68.82
CA GLN A 21 3.90 12.06 69.07
C GLN A 21 3.97 13.19 68.04
N HIS A 22 2.81 13.71 67.64
CA HIS A 22 2.75 14.95 66.84
C HIS A 22 3.23 16.14 67.68
N LEU A 23 3.92 17.08 67.05
CA LEU A 23 4.34 18.32 67.69
C LEU A 23 3.16 19.27 67.89
N SER A 24 3.24 20.12 68.91
CA SER A 24 2.34 21.25 69.08
C SER A 24 3.15 22.55 69.20
N ARG A 25 2.57 23.66 68.72
CA ARG A 25 3.22 24.97 68.74
C ARG A 25 3.59 25.39 70.17
N GLU A 26 2.69 25.17 71.13
CA GLU A 26 2.93 25.46 72.56
C GLU A 26 4.13 24.68 73.13
N LEU A 27 4.31 23.41 72.72
CA LEU A 27 5.41 22.58 73.19
C LEU A 27 6.75 23.02 72.58
N LEU A 28 6.76 23.39 71.29
CA LEU A 28 7.94 23.96 70.62
C LEU A 28 8.34 25.31 71.23
N GLU A 29 7.39 26.24 71.41
CA GLU A 29 7.65 27.57 72.00
C GLU A 29 8.15 27.46 73.44
N ARG A 30 7.60 26.51 74.22
CA ARG A 30 8.05 26.24 75.59
C ARG A 30 9.48 25.67 75.63
N GLU A 31 9.80 24.68 74.80
CA GLU A 31 11.15 24.10 74.76
C GLU A 31 12.17 25.11 74.18
N GLU A 32 11.81 25.94 73.19
CA GLU A 32 12.65 27.07 72.73
C GLU A 32 12.95 28.07 73.86
N LEU A 33 11.94 28.51 74.62
CA LEU A 33 12.11 29.52 75.66
C LEU A 33 12.98 28.96 76.81
N GLN A 34 12.72 27.71 77.21
CA GLN A 34 13.53 27.00 78.19
C GLN A 34 14.98 26.78 77.70
N ALA A 35 15.18 26.39 76.44
CA ALA A 35 16.51 26.18 75.88
C ALA A 35 17.28 27.51 75.69
N ARG A 36 16.62 28.61 75.32
CA ARG A 36 17.22 29.97 75.29
C ARG A 36 17.65 30.42 76.68
N HIS A 37 16.87 30.11 77.72
CA HIS A 37 17.26 30.36 79.12
C HIS A 37 18.48 29.53 79.51
N THR A 38 18.48 28.23 79.26
CA THR A 38 19.61 27.32 79.55
C THR A 38 20.89 27.75 78.81
N ASN A 39 20.79 28.16 77.54
CA ASN A 39 21.95 28.65 76.77
C ASN A 39 22.54 29.92 77.42
N ARG A 40 21.70 30.86 77.88
CA ARG A 40 22.17 32.05 78.62
C ARG A 40 22.88 31.69 79.93
N VAL A 41 22.41 30.68 80.66
CA VAL A 41 23.08 30.19 81.88
C VAL A 41 24.43 29.54 81.56
N LEU A 42 24.49 28.64 80.57
CA LEU A 42 25.75 27.99 80.15
C LEU A 42 26.78 29.00 79.63
N LEU A 43 26.36 29.95 78.78
CA LEU A 43 27.20 31.06 78.33
C LEU A 43 27.65 31.98 79.48
N SER A 44 26.81 32.18 80.50
CA SER A 44 27.19 32.93 81.70
C SER A 44 28.28 32.18 82.48
N ASN A 45 28.12 30.88 82.69
CA ASN A 45 29.08 30.04 83.40
C ASN A 45 30.45 30.01 82.68
N ALA A 46 30.45 29.76 81.37
CA ALA A 46 31.68 29.77 80.56
C ALA A 46 32.37 31.15 80.56
N ARG A 47 31.61 32.26 80.56
CA ARG A 47 32.16 33.62 80.68
C ARG A 47 32.71 33.91 82.08
N LEU A 48 32.05 33.44 83.14
CA LEU A 48 32.49 33.60 84.52
C LEU A 48 33.77 32.79 84.79
N GLY A 49 33.85 31.53 84.35
CA GLY A 49 35.07 30.72 84.43
C GLY A 49 36.25 31.39 83.71
N LYS A 50 36.01 31.96 82.52
CA LYS A 50 37.03 32.70 81.75
C LYS A 50 37.47 34.00 82.42
N LEU A 51 36.58 34.68 83.15
CA LEU A 51 36.90 35.85 83.97
C LEU A 51 37.62 35.51 85.28
N GLN A 52 37.42 34.30 85.80
CA GLN A 52 38.04 33.79 87.03
C GLN A 52 39.36 33.02 86.79
N GLY A 53 39.75 32.80 85.53
CA GLY A 53 40.99 32.11 85.17
C GLY A 53 40.94 30.58 85.30
N LEU A 54 39.74 30.00 85.30
CA LEU A 54 39.54 28.55 85.34
C LEU A 54 39.61 27.93 83.94
N ASP A 55 39.89 26.62 83.84
CA ASP A 55 39.76 25.90 82.58
C ASP A 55 38.28 25.84 82.18
N THR A 56 37.99 26.33 80.97
CA THR A 56 36.63 26.46 80.44
C THR A 56 36.29 25.40 79.40
N GLN A 57 37.18 24.45 79.10
CA GLN A 57 36.95 23.46 78.03
C GLN A 57 35.66 22.64 78.22
N GLU A 58 35.33 22.22 79.45
CA GLU A 58 34.14 21.41 79.69
C GLU A 58 32.84 22.22 79.57
N ASP A 59 32.84 23.48 80.02
CA ASP A 59 31.68 24.37 79.90
C ASP A 59 31.51 24.90 78.47
N ILE A 60 32.59 25.08 77.72
CA ILE A 60 32.55 25.36 76.27
C ILE A 60 31.90 24.18 75.54
N LYS A 61 32.30 22.93 75.83
CA LYS A 61 31.66 21.73 75.25
C LYS A 61 30.16 21.64 75.58
N LYS A 62 29.75 21.99 76.80
CA LYS A 62 28.32 22.05 77.17
C LYS A 62 27.57 23.15 76.42
N VAL A 63 28.18 24.31 76.20
CA VAL A 63 27.64 25.38 75.35
C VAL A 63 27.51 24.89 73.90
N GLU A 64 28.53 24.25 73.33
CA GLU A 64 28.53 23.73 71.95
C GLU A 64 27.46 22.65 71.75
N GLN A 65 27.35 21.67 72.65
CA GLN A 65 26.28 20.66 72.63
C GLN A 65 24.89 21.27 72.76
N HIS A 66 24.73 22.31 73.59
CA HIS A 66 23.44 22.99 73.76
C HIS A 66 23.10 23.92 72.58
N ILE A 67 24.10 24.45 71.86
CA ILE A 67 23.89 25.13 70.57
C ILE A 67 23.37 24.12 69.53
N LEU A 68 23.96 22.93 69.42
CA LEU A 68 23.45 21.89 68.51
C LEU A 68 22.00 21.46 68.85
N PHE A 69 21.61 21.52 70.13
CA PHE A 69 20.21 21.31 70.54
C PHE A 69 19.29 22.49 70.14
N MET A 70 19.77 23.73 70.27
CA MET A 70 19.05 24.92 69.79
C MET A 70 18.84 24.88 68.27
N ASP A 71 19.86 24.48 67.50
CA ASP A 71 19.79 24.37 66.04
C ASP A 71 18.79 23.27 65.61
N TYR A 72 18.77 22.15 66.33
CA TYR A 72 17.77 21.09 66.14
C TYR A 72 16.35 21.56 66.49
N LEU A 73 16.15 22.27 67.61
CA LEU A 73 14.85 22.87 67.95
C LEU A 73 14.37 23.86 66.87
N GLN A 74 15.26 24.71 66.35
CA GLN A 74 14.94 25.66 65.29
C GLN A 74 14.58 24.94 63.97
N PHE A 75 15.25 23.83 63.64
CA PHE A 75 14.87 22.98 62.52
C PHE A 75 13.48 22.35 62.73
N CYS A 76 13.24 21.72 63.89
CA CYS A 76 11.94 21.14 64.22
C CYS A 76 10.81 22.16 64.13
N ARG A 77 11.04 23.40 64.58
CA ARG A 77 10.10 24.50 64.43
C ARG A 77 9.84 24.84 62.96
N LYS A 78 10.88 25.05 62.15
CA LYS A 78 10.73 25.42 60.73
C LYS A 78 9.97 24.36 59.95
N THR A 79 10.34 23.08 60.09
CA THR A 79 9.67 21.99 59.37
C THR A 79 8.23 21.75 59.87
N PHE A 80 7.92 22.01 61.14
CA PHE A 80 6.55 22.00 61.65
C PHE A 80 5.72 23.22 61.17
N GLU A 81 6.33 24.39 60.99
CA GLU A 81 5.68 25.55 60.36
C GLU A 81 5.44 25.33 58.84
N GLU A 82 6.25 24.50 58.18
CA GLU A 82 6.08 24.07 56.79
C GLU A 82 5.05 22.94 56.64
N ASN A 83 5.07 21.91 57.50
CA ASN A 83 4.18 20.75 57.47
C ASN A 83 3.68 20.37 58.87
N PRO A 84 2.54 20.94 59.36
CA PRO A 84 2.06 20.73 60.73
C PRO A 84 1.64 19.30 61.09
N GLN A 85 1.48 18.41 60.10
CA GLN A 85 1.11 17.00 60.33
C GLN A 85 2.32 16.09 60.62
N ASP A 86 3.54 16.51 60.22
CA ASP A 86 4.75 15.72 60.41
C ASP A 86 4.92 15.28 61.87
N SER A 87 5.11 13.98 62.08
CA SER A 87 5.42 13.44 63.41
C SER A 87 6.84 13.82 63.85
N LEU A 88 7.10 13.83 65.17
CA LEU A 88 8.43 14.18 65.68
C LEU A 88 9.52 13.24 65.13
N PHE A 89 9.25 11.95 64.96
CA PHE A 89 10.23 11.03 64.37
C PHE A 89 10.49 11.32 62.87
N LEU A 90 9.48 11.73 62.10
CA LEU A 90 9.65 12.09 60.69
C LEU A 90 10.46 13.39 60.52
N ILE A 91 10.19 14.42 61.30
CA ILE A 91 11.03 15.64 61.36
C ILE A 91 12.47 15.31 61.79
N THR A 92 12.64 14.37 62.72
CA THR A 92 13.96 13.92 63.17
C THR A 92 14.70 13.16 62.08
N LEU A 93 14.01 12.33 61.30
CA LEU A 93 14.55 11.65 60.13
C LEU A 93 15.00 12.67 59.07
N LYS A 94 14.14 13.65 58.75
CA LYS A 94 14.44 14.78 57.84
C LYS A 94 15.65 15.62 58.30
N TYR A 95 15.88 15.77 59.61
CA TYR A 95 17.06 16.47 60.16
C TYR A 95 18.39 15.69 60.01
N LEU A 96 18.33 14.36 60.01
CA LEU A 96 19.50 13.49 60.07
C LEU A 96 19.94 12.96 58.70
N LEU A 97 19.02 12.69 57.78
CA LEU A 97 19.33 12.22 56.42
C LEU A 97 20.37 13.09 55.67
N PRO A 98 20.35 14.44 55.75
CA PRO A 98 21.37 15.28 55.10
C PRO A 98 22.76 15.25 55.77
N LYS A 99 22.93 14.50 56.88
CA LYS A 99 24.16 14.46 57.70
C LYS A 99 24.84 13.08 57.70
N VAL A 100 24.53 12.23 56.72
CA VAL A 100 25.00 10.85 56.64
C VAL A 100 26.26 10.73 55.79
N ASP A 101 27.42 10.81 56.46
CA ASP A 101 28.71 10.39 55.90
C ASP A 101 28.89 8.86 56.02
N LYS A 102 29.58 8.26 55.04
CA LYS A 102 29.69 6.80 54.84
C LYS A 102 30.29 5.99 56.00
N GLU A 103 30.98 6.64 56.92
CA GLU A 103 31.76 5.95 57.97
C GLU A 103 30.99 5.81 59.30
N ASN A 104 29.87 6.53 59.50
CA ASN A 104 29.21 6.63 60.80
C ASN A 104 28.17 5.52 61.04
N SER A 105 28.65 4.29 61.26
CA SER A 105 27.82 3.09 61.51
C SER A 105 26.77 3.27 62.63
N LEU A 106 27.10 4.01 63.70
CA LEU A 106 26.16 4.24 64.81
C LEU A 106 24.94 5.07 64.37
N LEU A 107 25.13 6.05 63.48
CA LEU A 107 24.04 6.87 62.95
C LEU A 107 23.11 6.05 62.03
N HIS A 108 23.67 5.16 61.20
CA HIS A 108 22.89 4.28 60.31
C HIS A 108 21.93 3.39 61.12
N ALA A 109 22.43 2.79 62.21
CA ALA A 109 21.62 1.96 63.12
C ALA A 109 20.54 2.74 63.91
N LYS A 110 20.66 4.07 64.03
CA LYS A 110 19.61 4.94 64.61
C LYS A 110 18.57 5.36 63.56
N LEU A 111 19.00 5.65 62.34
CA LEU A 111 18.13 5.96 61.20
C LEU A 111 17.21 4.77 60.89
N PHE A 112 17.74 3.55 60.81
CA PHE A 112 16.94 2.34 60.61
C PHE A 112 15.87 2.15 61.70
N LYS A 113 16.17 2.49 62.96
CA LYS A 113 15.19 2.39 64.06
C LYS A 113 14.10 3.46 64.01
N LEU A 114 14.44 4.69 63.61
CA LEU A 114 13.44 5.74 63.38
C LEU A 114 12.54 5.38 62.19
N PHE A 115 13.12 4.90 61.08
CA PHE A 115 12.36 4.48 59.90
C PHE A 115 11.43 3.29 60.22
N ARG A 116 11.93 2.27 60.91
CA ARG A 116 11.12 1.12 61.32
C ARG A 116 10.01 1.48 62.32
N ALA A 117 10.24 2.45 63.21
CA ALA A 117 9.19 2.94 64.11
C ALA A 117 8.09 3.68 63.33
N LEU A 118 8.46 4.52 62.36
CA LEU A 118 7.50 5.20 61.47
C LEU A 118 6.68 4.19 60.63
N LEU A 119 7.33 3.20 60.01
CA LEU A 119 6.66 2.17 59.22
C LEU A 119 5.72 1.27 60.05
N GLN A 120 5.92 1.18 61.37
CA GLN A 120 5.01 0.49 62.30
C GLN A 120 3.84 1.36 62.81
N GLU A 121 3.86 2.67 62.56
CA GLU A 121 2.82 3.62 62.95
C GLU A 121 1.95 4.04 61.75
N ASP A 122 2.57 4.25 60.58
CA ASP A 122 1.93 4.58 59.30
C ASP A 122 2.80 4.05 58.15
N SER A 123 2.38 2.93 57.53
CA SER A 123 3.09 2.30 56.41
C SER A 123 3.13 3.21 55.20
N ASP A 124 1.97 3.69 54.78
CA ASP A 124 1.74 4.28 53.46
C ASP A 124 2.40 5.66 53.37
N HIS A 125 2.30 6.47 54.43
CA HIS A 125 3.01 7.75 54.52
C HIS A 125 4.53 7.55 54.61
N THR A 126 5.01 6.48 55.26
CA THR A 126 6.46 6.20 55.38
C THR A 126 7.05 5.71 54.06
N LEU A 127 6.34 4.84 53.34
CA LEU A 127 6.73 4.33 52.02
C LEU A 127 6.70 5.44 50.96
N ASN A 128 5.67 6.28 50.95
CA ASN A 128 5.56 7.44 50.07
C ASN A 128 6.68 8.47 50.35
N PHE A 129 7.00 8.74 51.63
CA PHE A 129 8.14 9.59 51.98
C PHE A 129 9.48 9.01 51.51
N TYR A 130 9.67 7.69 51.59
CA TYR A 130 10.86 7.02 51.04
C TYR A 130 10.96 7.20 49.53
N GLN A 131 9.89 6.89 48.77
CA GLN A 131 9.86 7.00 47.32
C GLN A 131 10.17 8.43 46.84
N GLN A 132 9.57 9.45 47.46
CA GLN A 132 9.84 10.86 47.15
C GLN A 132 11.28 11.31 47.43
N ASN A 133 12.05 10.54 48.23
CA ASN A 133 13.36 10.94 48.75
C ASN A 133 14.44 9.85 48.56
N GLU A 134 14.25 8.91 47.62
CA GLU A 134 15.06 7.69 47.43
C GLU A 134 16.59 7.97 47.44
N ALA A 135 17.01 9.06 46.79
CA ALA A 135 18.41 9.48 46.72
C ALA A 135 19.08 9.70 48.10
N LEU A 136 18.30 10.07 49.13
CA LEU A 136 18.78 10.23 50.51
C LEU A 136 19.01 8.89 51.23
N PHE A 137 18.36 7.82 50.78
CA PHE A 137 18.43 6.48 51.38
C PHE A 137 19.50 5.58 50.74
N LYS A 138 20.16 6.02 49.66
CA LYS A 138 21.12 5.25 48.84
C LYS A 138 22.31 4.62 49.59
N ASN A 139 22.62 5.06 50.82
CA ASN A 139 23.67 4.48 51.67
C ASN A 139 23.13 3.61 52.84
N LEU A 140 21.81 3.31 52.88
CA LEU A 140 21.12 2.67 54.02
C LEU A 140 20.46 1.33 53.61
N PRO A 141 21.24 0.29 53.24
CA PRO A 141 20.71 -0.96 52.66
C PRO A 141 19.75 -1.73 53.58
N GLU A 142 19.85 -1.57 54.91
CA GLU A 142 18.89 -2.14 55.86
C GLU A 142 17.48 -1.52 55.74
N ILE A 143 17.39 -0.24 55.37
CA ILE A 143 16.11 0.43 55.08
C ILE A 143 15.58 -0.03 53.73
N GLN A 144 16.43 -0.04 52.69
CA GLN A 144 16.04 -0.45 51.33
C GLN A 144 15.38 -1.84 51.36
N LYS A 145 16.09 -2.86 51.88
CA LYS A 145 15.54 -4.23 51.99
C LYS A 145 14.27 -4.34 52.85
N CYS A 146 14.05 -3.42 53.80
CA CYS A 146 12.82 -3.38 54.59
C CYS A 146 11.65 -2.78 53.81
N VAL A 147 11.91 -1.79 52.95
CA VAL A 147 10.93 -1.20 52.02
C VAL A 147 10.58 -2.19 50.91
N ASP A 148 11.58 -2.81 50.29
CA ASP A 148 11.41 -3.78 49.20
C ASP A 148 10.47 -4.93 49.64
N SER A 149 10.69 -5.46 50.85
CA SER A 149 9.86 -6.52 51.43
C SER A 149 8.41 -6.09 51.71
N GLU A 150 8.17 -4.83 52.07
CA GLU A 150 6.82 -4.36 52.41
C GLU A 150 6.03 -3.95 51.15
N LEU A 151 6.70 -3.36 50.16
CA LEU A 151 6.13 -3.13 48.83
C LEU A 151 5.77 -4.45 48.14
N HIS A 152 6.58 -5.49 48.28
CA HIS A 152 6.26 -6.83 47.76
C HIS A 152 5.04 -7.44 48.47
N ASN A 153 4.93 -7.29 49.81
CA ASN A 153 3.73 -7.71 50.56
C ASN A 153 2.47 -6.96 50.09
N GLN A 154 2.56 -5.64 49.88
CA GLN A 154 1.44 -4.82 49.40
C GLN A 154 1.02 -5.22 47.98
N LYS A 155 1.98 -5.34 47.05
CA LYS A 155 1.73 -5.83 45.68
C LYS A 155 1.02 -7.19 45.70
N PHE A 156 1.47 -8.14 46.52
CA PHE A 156 0.85 -9.47 46.60
C PHE A 156 -0.59 -9.44 47.14
N ILE A 157 -0.94 -8.49 48.02
CA ILE A 157 -2.32 -8.27 48.49
C ILE A 157 -3.20 -7.66 47.39
N ASP A 158 -2.66 -6.75 46.58
CA ASP A 158 -3.35 -6.18 45.42
C ASP A 158 -3.52 -7.20 44.28
N ASP A 159 -2.51 -8.07 44.06
CA ASP A 159 -2.58 -9.19 43.12
C ASP A 159 -3.70 -10.17 43.50
N ILE A 160 -3.88 -10.50 44.80
CA ILE A 160 -5.00 -11.33 45.28
C ILE A 160 -6.35 -10.67 44.97
N GLN A 161 -6.49 -9.35 45.19
CA GLN A 161 -7.72 -8.63 44.88
C GLN A 161 -8.03 -8.64 43.36
N GLN A 162 -7.01 -8.57 42.51
CA GLN A 162 -7.18 -8.72 41.06
C GLN A 162 -7.62 -10.14 40.68
N VAL A 163 -7.04 -11.18 41.30
CA VAL A 163 -7.49 -12.58 41.11
C VAL A 163 -8.96 -12.75 41.50
N GLU A 164 -9.38 -12.20 42.66
CA GLU A 164 -10.79 -12.24 43.09
C GLU A 164 -11.71 -11.48 42.12
N HIS A 165 -11.28 -10.32 41.60
CA HIS A 165 -12.04 -9.55 40.62
C HIS A 165 -12.23 -10.31 39.30
N HIS A 166 -11.16 -10.92 38.76
CA HIS A 166 -11.23 -11.72 37.54
C HIS A 166 -12.06 -13.00 37.72
N LEU A 167 -11.94 -13.67 38.87
CA LEU A 167 -12.76 -14.83 39.22
C LEU A 167 -14.24 -14.44 39.37
N SER A 168 -14.48 -13.26 39.97
CA SER A 168 -15.66 -12.38 39.84
C SER A 168 -16.31 -12.40 38.46
N LEU A 169 -15.54 -11.89 37.50
CA LEU A 169 -15.94 -11.68 36.12
C LEU A 169 -16.20 -13.01 35.39
N PHE A 170 -15.33 -13.99 35.55
CA PHE A 170 -15.46 -15.31 34.91
C PHE A 170 -16.70 -16.07 35.40
N ASN A 171 -16.96 -16.08 36.72
CA ASN A 171 -18.18 -16.69 37.26
C ASN A 171 -19.47 -16.02 36.76
N LYS A 172 -19.44 -14.71 36.48
CA LYS A 172 -20.56 -13.98 35.87
C LYS A 172 -20.74 -14.27 34.38
N LYS A 173 -19.67 -14.13 33.59
CA LYS A 173 -19.69 -14.25 32.12
C LYS A 173 -19.82 -15.70 31.65
N LEU A 174 -18.95 -16.57 32.13
CA LEU A 174 -18.93 -17.99 31.79
C LEU A 174 -19.96 -18.80 32.60
N SER A 175 -21.03 -18.15 33.07
CA SER A 175 -22.06 -18.74 33.93
C SER A 175 -22.85 -19.85 33.23
N GLN A 176 -23.12 -19.69 31.92
CA GLN A 176 -23.86 -20.65 31.10
C GLN A 176 -22.99 -21.72 30.42
N GLN A 177 -21.66 -21.54 30.35
CA GLN A 177 -20.76 -22.49 29.69
C GLN A 177 -20.68 -23.81 30.49
N LYS A 178 -21.21 -24.90 29.89
CA LYS A 178 -21.36 -26.21 30.54
C LYS A 178 -20.07 -27.03 30.57
N ASN A 179 -19.28 -26.99 29.50
CA ASN A 179 -17.97 -27.65 29.47
C ASN A 179 -16.86 -26.61 29.75
N PRO A 180 -16.20 -26.63 30.91
CA PRO A 180 -15.13 -25.69 31.22
C PRO A 180 -13.86 -25.95 30.40
N LEU A 181 -13.61 -27.19 29.96
CA LEU A 181 -12.46 -27.56 29.13
C LEU A 181 -12.61 -27.04 27.69
N GLY A 182 -13.84 -27.00 27.17
CA GLY A 182 -14.16 -26.62 25.79
C GLY A 182 -13.90 -25.15 25.42
N ILE A 183 -13.35 -24.33 26.32
CA ILE A 183 -12.92 -22.95 26.03
C ILE A 183 -11.41 -22.72 26.25
N ILE A 184 -10.66 -23.75 26.62
CA ILE A 184 -9.24 -23.64 27.02
C ILE A 184 -8.35 -23.08 25.91
N GLY A 185 -8.62 -23.40 24.64
CA GLY A 185 -7.89 -22.85 23.49
C GLY A 185 -7.89 -21.32 23.45
N LEU A 186 -9.00 -20.68 23.85
CA LEU A 186 -9.15 -19.22 23.88
C LEU A 186 -8.44 -18.55 25.07
N CYS A 187 -8.04 -19.32 26.08
CA CYS A 187 -7.48 -18.81 27.33
C CYS A 187 -5.94 -18.80 27.33
N ARG A 188 -5.31 -19.37 26.30
CA ARG A 188 -3.85 -19.45 26.15
C ARG A 188 -3.19 -18.08 26.00
N ASP A 189 -3.89 -17.10 25.42
CA ASP A 189 -3.41 -15.72 25.28
C ASP A 189 -3.16 -15.02 26.64
N TRP A 190 -3.80 -15.50 27.72
CA TRP A 190 -3.70 -14.91 29.06
C TRP A 190 -2.47 -15.40 29.84
N ILE A 191 -1.59 -16.21 29.26
CA ILE A 191 -0.36 -16.68 29.92
C ILE A 191 0.60 -15.53 30.30
N SER A 192 0.44 -14.36 29.69
CA SER A 192 1.17 -13.12 30.01
C SER A 192 0.60 -12.33 31.20
N ASP A 193 -0.53 -12.74 31.77
CA ASP A 193 -1.27 -12.06 32.84
C ASP A 193 -1.49 -13.03 34.00
N THR A 194 -0.54 -13.08 34.93
CA THR A 194 -0.47 -14.06 36.02
C THR A 194 -1.73 -14.06 36.90
N GLN A 195 -2.30 -12.89 37.17
CA GLN A 195 -3.47 -12.68 38.02
C GLN A 195 -4.74 -13.21 37.32
N LYS A 196 -4.96 -12.83 36.06
CA LYS A 196 -6.09 -13.33 35.26
C LYS A 196 -5.96 -14.82 34.94
N PHE A 197 -4.75 -15.32 34.72
CA PHE A 197 -4.48 -16.74 34.51
C PHE A 197 -4.75 -17.56 35.78
N ALA A 198 -4.29 -17.09 36.94
CA ALA A 198 -4.62 -17.71 38.24
C ALA A 198 -6.14 -17.75 38.46
N ALA A 199 -6.87 -16.66 38.18
CA ALA A 199 -8.32 -16.61 38.25
C ALA A 199 -9.02 -17.60 37.29
N PHE A 200 -8.47 -17.83 36.11
CA PHE A 200 -9.02 -18.82 35.17
C PHE A 200 -8.79 -20.26 35.66
N ILE A 201 -7.60 -20.57 36.19
CA ILE A 201 -7.31 -21.88 36.80
C ILE A 201 -8.22 -22.13 38.02
N LEU A 202 -8.48 -21.12 38.85
CA LEU A 202 -9.45 -21.19 39.95
C LEU A 202 -10.87 -21.43 39.45
N TRP A 203 -11.29 -20.76 38.36
CA TRP A 203 -12.58 -21.00 37.73
C TRP A 203 -12.73 -22.45 37.23
N LEU A 204 -11.71 -23.04 36.60
CA LEU A 204 -11.71 -24.46 36.20
C LEU A 204 -11.92 -25.39 37.42
N VAL A 205 -11.25 -25.13 38.54
CA VAL A 205 -11.41 -25.88 39.79
C VAL A 205 -12.85 -25.73 40.35
N GLN A 206 -13.39 -24.51 40.39
CA GLN A 206 -14.77 -24.24 40.83
C GLN A 206 -15.84 -24.89 39.93
N ARG A 207 -15.50 -25.22 38.68
CA ARG A 207 -16.36 -26.02 37.78
C ARG A 207 -16.24 -27.54 37.95
N ASN A 208 -15.55 -28.02 38.99
CA ASN A 208 -15.27 -29.44 39.30
C ASN A 208 -14.34 -30.14 38.29
N THR A 209 -13.47 -29.39 37.61
CA THR A 209 -12.41 -29.97 36.77
C THR A 209 -11.34 -30.59 37.69
N SER A 210 -10.95 -31.85 37.46
CA SER A 210 -9.97 -32.50 38.33
C SER A 210 -8.56 -31.93 38.12
N PRO A 211 -7.67 -31.98 39.14
CA PRO A 211 -6.27 -31.56 38.97
C PRO A 211 -5.55 -32.29 37.84
N GLU A 212 -5.84 -33.57 37.63
CA GLU A 212 -5.27 -34.38 36.55
C GLU A 212 -5.76 -33.89 35.19
N GLN A 213 -7.05 -33.58 35.04
CA GLN A 213 -7.60 -32.98 33.82
C GLN A 213 -6.94 -31.63 33.52
N ILE A 214 -6.80 -30.75 34.53
CA ILE A 214 -6.15 -29.44 34.34
C ILE A 214 -4.69 -29.63 33.88
N LEU A 215 -3.94 -30.58 34.44
CA LEU A 215 -2.57 -30.87 34.02
C LEU A 215 -2.49 -31.42 32.58
N GLN A 216 -3.43 -32.30 32.18
CA GLN A 216 -3.51 -32.85 30.82
C GLN A 216 -3.77 -31.78 29.73
N THR A 217 -4.34 -30.63 30.08
CA THR A 217 -4.57 -29.50 29.12
C THR A 217 -3.30 -28.76 28.70
N TYR A 218 -2.19 -29.05 29.39
CA TYR A 218 -0.88 -28.42 29.26
C TYR A 218 -0.78 -26.93 29.61
N LEU A 219 -1.87 -26.23 29.95
CA LEU A 219 -1.85 -24.79 30.33
C LEU A 219 -0.73 -24.41 31.32
N LEU A 220 -0.49 -25.24 32.35
CA LEU A 220 0.56 -24.99 33.35
C LEU A 220 1.98 -25.32 32.85
N HIS A 221 2.11 -26.18 31.83
CA HIS A 221 3.36 -26.43 31.11
C HIS A 221 3.67 -25.23 30.20
N ASP A 222 2.69 -24.75 29.43
CA ASP A 222 2.80 -23.56 28.59
C ASP A 222 3.16 -22.30 29.40
N PHE A 223 2.57 -22.13 30.60
CA PHE A 223 2.89 -21.01 31.49
C PHE A 223 4.33 -21.06 32.01
N LEU A 224 4.81 -22.23 32.44
CA LEU A 224 6.21 -22.42 32.81
C LEU A 224 7.14 -22.12 31.62
N LYS A 225 6.81 -22.65 30.44
CA LYS A 225 7.56 -22.50 29.19
C LYS A 225 7.71 -21.04 28.75
N TYR A 226 6.63 -20.26 28.84
CA TYR A 226 6.65 -18.81 28.58
C TYR A 226 7.54 -18.09 29.59
N ASN A 227 7.42 -18.42 30.88
CA ASN A 227 8.10 -17.73 31.97
C ASN A 227 9.48 -18.31 32.37
N LEU A 228 10.08 -19.22 31.59
CA LEU A 228 11.38 -19.84 31.90
C LEU A 228 12.49 -18.83 32.20
N PHE A 229 12.46 -17.67 31.52
CA PHE A 229 13.44 -16.59 31.75
C PHE A 229 13.34 -15.97 33.16
N THR A 230 12.19 -16.06 33.83
CA THR A 230 11.97 -15.51 35.17
C THR A 230 12.52 -16.39 36.30
N LEU A 231 12.87 -17.66 36.02
CA LEU A 231 13.22 -18.66 37.06
C LEU A 231 14.46 -18.31 37.91
N HIS A 232 15.28 -17.36 37.46
CA HIS A 232 16.49 -16.90 38.16
C HIS A 232 16.31 -15.55 38.89
N SER A 233 15.12 -14.95 38.81
CA SER A 233 14.76 -13.66 39.41
C SER A 233 14.22 -13.84 40.83
N GLU A 234 14.33 -12.81 41.67
CA GLU A 234 13.58 -12.74 42.94
C GLU A 234 12.09 -12.45 42.66
N ASP A 235 11.78 -11.62 41.65
CA ASP A 235 10.45 -11.48 41.05
C ASP A 235 10.25 -12.58 39.99
N ASN A 236 9.71 -13.73 40.40
CA ASN A 236 9.48 -14.90 39.55
C ASN A 236 7.97 -15.18 39.39
N GLU A 237 7.45 -14.99 38.17
CA GLU A 237 6.03 -15.12 37.83
C GLU A 237 5.49 -16.56 38.02
N VAL A 238 6.34 -17.58 37.87
CA VAL A 238 5.96 -18.98 38.16
C VAL A 238 5.73 -19.16 39.67
N PHE A 239 6.59 -18.60 40.52
CA PHE A 239 6.36 -18.62 41.96
C PHE A 239 5.15 -17.75 42.37
N LEU A 240 4.93 -16.60 41.73
CA LEU A 240 3.77 -15.75 41.98
C LEU A 240 2.45 -16.49 41.66
N LEU A 241 2.34 -17.13 40.49
CA LEU A 241 1.18 -17.94 40.11
C LEU A 241 0.82 -18.97 41.20
N TYR A 242 1.80 -19.76 41.65
CA TYR A 242 1.52 -20.81 42.64
C TYR A 242 1.37 -20.27 44.07
N ALA A 243 1.92 -19.10 44.39
CA ALA A 243 1.63 -18.39 45.64
C ALA A 243 0.17 -17.90 45.68
N LEU A 244 -0.30 -17.27 44.60
CA LEU A 244 -1.70 -16.84 44.42
C LEU A 244 -2.65 -18.04 44.47
N LEU A 245 -2.40 -19.10 43.70
CA LEU A 245 -3.23 -20.31 43.73
C LEU A 245 -3.26 -20.99 45.11
N ASN A 246 -2.14 -21.01 45.85
CA ASN A 246 -2.07 -21.61 47.18
C ASN A 246 -2.75 -20.75 48.28
N HIS A 247 -3.06 -19.48 48.02
CA HIS A 247 -3.89 -18.67 48.92
C HIS A 247 -5.29 -19.32 49.05
N PHE A 248 -5.93 -19.61 47.92
CA PHE A 248 -7.27 -20.18 47.86
C PHE A 248 -7.28 -21.66 48.29
N PRO A 249 -8.20 -22.09 49.18
CA PRO A 249 -8.20 -23.46 49.70
C PRO A 249 -8.54 -24.50 48.62
N GLU A 250 -9.30 -24.10 47.61
CA GLU A 250 -9.84 -24.97 46.54
C GLU A 250 -8.74 -25.48 45.59
N ALA A 251 -7.72 -24.68 45.31
CA ALA A 251 -6.63 -25.04 44.39
C ALA A 251 -5.47 -25.82 45.03
N LYS A 252 -5.46 -26.01 46.36
CA LYS A 252 -4.39 -26.73 47.08
C LYS A 252 -4.14 -28.16 46.57
N PRO A 253 -5.15 -28.96 46.17
CA PRO A 253 -4.93 -30.27 45.54
C PRO A 253 -4.22 -30.17 44.18
N LEU A 254 -4.42 -29.09 43.42
CA LEU A 254 -3.72 -28.84 42.15
C LEU A 254 -2.27 -28.43 42.40
N VAL A 255 -2.01 -27.53 43.35
CA VAL A 255 -0.64 -27.13 43.74
C VAL A 255 0.17 -28.33 44.25
N GLU A 256 -0.46 -29.27 44.97
CA GLU A 256 0.19 -30.52 45.38
C GLU A 256 0.41 -31.54 44.24
N ALA A 257 -0.33 -31.46 43.14
CA ALA A 257 -0.08 -32.26 41.95
C ALA A 257 1.05 -31.66 41.10
N VAL A 258 1.00 -30.35 40.85
CA VAL A 258 2.02 -29.54 40.13
C VAL A 258 3.44 -29.80 40.62
N LYS A 259 3.66 -29.86 41.94
CA LYS A 259 4.97 -30.18 42.56
C LYS A 259 5.56 -31.53 42.14
N LYS A 260 4.70 -32.46 41.67
CA LYS A 260 5.04 -33.83 41.32
C LYS A 260 5.07 -34.04 39.80
N THR A 261 4.62 -33.08 38.99
CA THR A 261 4.60 -33.14 37.53
C THR A 261 5.85 -32.52 36.92
N SER A 262 6.46 -33.19 35.95
CA SER A 262 7.62 -32.70 35.19
C SER A 262 7.24 -31.65 34.15
N SER A 263 8.12 -30.69 33.87
CA SER A 263 8.06 -29.94 32.61
C SER A 263 8.27 -30.86 31.38
N ASP A 264 7.65 -30.52 30.26
CA ASP A 264 7.83 -31.16 28.96
C ASP A 264 9.04 -30.61 28.20
N GLU A 265 9.43 -29.35 28.46
CA GLU A 265 10.43 -28.61 27.70
C GLU A 265 11.84 -29.22 27.80
N ARG A 266 12.57 -29.19 26.67
CA ARG A 266 13.83 -29.90 26.46
C ARG A 266 14.97 -29.30 27.30
N GLY A 267 15.39 -30.07 28.30
CA GLY A 267 16.40 -29.67 29.29
C GLY A 267 15.81 -29.26 30.64
N PHE A 268 14.49 -29.10 30.73
CA PHE A 268 13.78 -28.73 31.95
C PHE A 268 12.97 -29.89 32.58
N GLN A 269 13.04 -31.12 32.02
CA GLN A 269 12.28 -32.27 32.54
C GLN A 269 12.54 -32.63 34.03
N SER A 270 13.70 -32.26 34.58
CA SER A 270 14.02 -32.42 36.02
C SER A 270 13.43 -31.31 36.90
N TYR A 271 12.77 -30.30 36.33
CA TYR A 271 12.03 -29.28 37.06
C TYR A 271 10.56 -29.67 37.17
N SER A 272 10.01 -29.50 38.37
CA SER A 272 8.57 -29.53 38.61
C SER A 272 7.90 -28.35 37.91
N LEU A 273 6.59 -28.45 37.66
CA LEU A 273 5.82 -27.34 37.09
C LEU A 273 5.81 -26.07 37.97
N GLN A 274 6.20 -26.16 39.25
CA GLN A 274 6.44 -25.01 40.12
C GLN A 274 7.77 -24.28 39.82
N GLY A 275 8.58 -24.73 38.85
CA GLY A 275 9.90 -24.17 38.55
C GLY A 275 11.01 -24.61 39.51
N VAL A 276 10.75 -25.62 40.36
CA VAL A 276 11.71 -26.15 41.34
C VAL A 276 12.35 -27.43 40.80
N PHE A 277 13.69 -27.49 40.78
CA PHE A 277 14.47 -28.66 40.41
C PHE A 277 14.28 -29.83 41.39
N SER A 278 14.18 -31.06 40.88
CA SER A 278 13.99 -32.29 41.64
C SER A 278 15.10 -33.31 41.32
N GLU A 279 15.73 -33.85 42.35
CA GLU A 279 16.62 -35.03 42.25
C GLU A 279 15.84 -36.36 42.19
N HIS A 280 14.51 -36.32 42.27
CA HIS A 280 13.63 -37.49 42.22
C HIS A 280 12.80 -37.50 40.94
N GLU A 281 12.48 -38.69 40.44
CA GLU A 281 11.65 -38.87 39.23
C GLU A 281 10.28 -38.20 39.41
N LEU A 282 10.02 -37.21 38.54
CA LEU A 282 8.75 -36.51 38.44
C LEU A 282 7.80 -37.25 37.50
N GLN A 283 6.50 -37.11 37.73
CA GLN A 283 5.45 -37.71 36.93
C GLN A 283 5.27 -36.95 35.61
N ASN A 284 5.56 -37.62 34.49
CA ASN A 284 5.19 -37.13 33.17
C ASN A 284 3.72 -37.48 32.89
N ILE A 285 2.92 -36.47 32.56
CA ILE A 285 1.48 -36.60 32.27
C ILE A 285 1.28 -36.36 30.78
N PRO A 286 0.68 -37.29 30.01
CA PRO A 286 0.48 -37.09 28.58
C PRO A 286 -0.52 -35.96 28.30
N GLN A 287 -0.22 -35.14 27.29
CA GLN A 287 -1.14 -34.10 26.81
C GLN A 287 -2.45 -34.72 26.29
N LYS A 288 -3.57 -34.09 26.62
CA LYS A 288 -4.88 -34.38 26.04
C LYS A 288 -5.41 -33.12 25.34
N GLU A 289 -5.53 -33.19 24.02
CA GLU A 289 -6.20 -32.15 23.26
C GLU A 289 -7.71 -32.18 23.55
N GLU A 290 -8.22 -31.13 24.20
CA GLU A 290 -9.65 -30.91 24.40
C GLU A 290 -10.15 -29.99 23.27
N PRO A 291 -11.02 -30.46 22.36
CA PRO A 291 -11.52 -29.62 21.27
C PRO A 291 -12.41 -28.49 21.79
N LEU A 292 -12.42 -27.38 21.05
CA LEU A 292 -13.29 -26.23 21.34
C LEU A 292 -14.76 -26.67 21.29
N GLN A 293 -15.49 -26.45 22.38
CA GLN A 293 -16.88 -26.89 22.55
C GLN A 293 -17.68 -25.83 23.31
N PHE A 294 -18.37 -24.97 22.56
CA PHE A 294 -19.20 -23.91 23.11
C PHE A 294 -20.60 -24.40 23.49
N THR A 295 -21.17 -23.82 24.55
CA THR A 295 -22.59 -24.05 24.87
C THR A 295 -23.44 -23.14 23.98
N LEU A 296 -24.16 -23.75 23.04
CA LEU A 296 -24.89 -23.05 21.98
C LEU A 296 -26.13 -22.32 22.51
N THR A 297 -25.95 -21.12 23.06
CA THR A 297 -27.02 -20.18 23.43
C THR A 297 -26.58 -18.74 23.14
N ALA A 298 -27.48 -17.89 22.64
CA ALA A 298 -27.14 -16.50 22.30
C ALA A 298 -26.58 -15.70 23.50
N THR A 299 -27.06 -15.95 24.72
CA THR A 299 -26.51 -15.33 25.93
C THR A 299 -25.11 -15.81 26.30
N ASN A 300 -24.74 -17.05 25.98
CA ASN A 300 -23.37 -17.53 26.13
C ASN A 300 -22.47 -17.01 24.99
N PHE A 301 -23.01 -16.87 23.77
CA PHE A 301 -22.31 -16.24 22.64
C PHE A 301 -21.86 -14.82 22.99
N SER A 302 -22.78 -13.94 23.40
CA SER A 302 -22.44 -12.56 23.77
C SER A 302 -21.45 -12.50 24.93
N ALA A 303 -21.58 -13.38 25.93
CA ALA A 303 -20.69 -13.41 27.08
C ALA A 303 -19.27 -13.92 26.76
N LEU A 304 -19.13 -14.80 25.76
CA LEU A 304 -17.83 -15.24 25.23
C LEU A 304 -17.21 -14.15 24.35
N TYR A 305 -18.00 -13.51 23.47
CA TYR A 305 -17.51 -12.42 22.62
C TYR A 305 -17.02 -11.22 23.45
N GLU A 306 -17.73 -10.85 24.53
CA GLU A 306 -17.29 -9.77 25.43
C GLU A 306 -16.02 -10.12 26.25
N LEU A 307 -15.67 -11.40 26.39
CA LEU A 307 -14.52 -11.86 27.18
C LEU A 307 -13.26 -12.13 26.34
N PHE A 308 -13.45 -12.55 25.08
CA PHE A 308 -12.39 -13.01 24.18
C PHE A 308 -12.30 -12.23 22.86
N GLY A 309 -13.35 -11.50 22.48
CA GLY A 309 -13.38 -10.68 21.26
C GLY A 309 -13.14 -11.48 19.98
N THR A 310 -12.13 -11.07 19.22
CA THR A 310 -11.86 -11.58 17.87
C THR A 310 -11.42 -13.04 17.82
N THR A 311 -10.73 -13.54 18.86
CA THR A 311 -10.29 -14.95 18.93
C THR A 311 -11.47 -15.88 19.15
N PHE A 312 -12.51 -15.45 19.89
CA PHE A 312 -13.77 -16.18 19.95
C PHE A 312 -14.53 -16.15 18.62
N LEU A 313 -14.58 -15.02 17.89
CA LEU A 313 -15.23 -15.01 16.57
C LEU A 313 -14.55 -15.97 15.58
N HIS A 314 -13.22 -16.01 15.56
CA HIS A 314 -12.45 -16.99 14.78
C HIS A 314 -12.82 -18.42 15.17
N ALA A 315 -12.73 -18.76 16.46
CA ALA A 315 -13.08 -20.08 16.96
C ALA A 315 -14.55 -20.47 16.72
N ALA A 316 -15.49 -19.53 16.83
CA ALA A 316 -16.91 -19.75 16.58
C ALA A 316 -17.20 -20.02 15.10
N LEU A 317 -16.44 -19.42 14.18
CA LEU A 317 -16.48 -19.74 12.74
C LEU A 317 -15.86 -21.12 12.45
N VAL A 318 -14.70 -21.43 13.03
CA VAL A 318 -14.00 -22.72 12.83
C VAL A 318 -14.80 -23.91 13.37
N THR A 319 -15.57 -23.72 14.44
CA THR A 319 -16.39 -24.76 15.10
C THR A 319 -17.83 -24.85 14.58
N CYS A 320 -18.20 -24.07 13.56
CA CYS A 320 -19.58 -24.04 13.05
C CYS A 320 -19.85 -25.19 12.06
N GLU A 321 -20.29 -26.35 12.58
CA GLU A 321 -20.74 -27.49 11.75
C GLU A 321 -22.06 -27.19 11.01
N GLU A 322 -22.32 -27.90 9.91
CA GLU A 322 -23.49 -27.67 9.02
C GLU A 322 -24.85 -27.91 9.70
N ASP A 323 -24.91 -28.70 10.78
CA ASP A 323 -26.10 -29.03 11.58
C ASP A 323 -26.22 -28.20 12.90
N THR A 324 -25.60 -27.01 12.97
CA THR A 324 -25.60 -26.16 14.17
C THR A 324 -26.96 -25.50 14.49
N ASP A 325 -27.20 -25.16 15.77
CA ASP A 325 -28.42 -24.45 16.21
C ASP A 325 -28.55 -23.11 15.46
N SER A 326 -29.67 -22.93 14.74
CA SER A 326 -29.86 -21.76 13.89
C SER A 326 -29.75 -20.44 14.64
N LYS A 327 -30.02 -20.40 15.95
CA LYS A 327 -29.91 -19.20 16.78
C LYS A 327 -28.46 -18.83 17.13
N TRP A 328 -27.56 -19.81 17.12
CA TRP A 328 -26.12 -19.55 17.28
C TRP A 328 -25.54 -18.97 15.99
N VAL A 329 -25.91 -19.53 14.84
CA VAL A 329 -25.55 -19.01 13.50
C VAL A 329 -26.17 -17.61 13.27
N GLU A 330 -27.41 -17.39 13.69
CA GLU A 330 -28.10 -16.09 13.63
C GLU A 330 -27.43 -15.04 14.53
N ALA A 331 -26.99 -15.41 15.75
CA ALA A 331 -26.22 -14.52 16.62
C ALA A 331 -24.84 -14.18 16.02
N LEU A 332 -24.11 -15.16 15.48
CA LEU A 332 -22.84 -14.95 14.80
C LEU A 332 -23.01 -14.05 13.58
N ARG A 333 -24.05 -14.27 12.76
CA ARG A 333 -24.38 -13.41 11.61
C ARG A 333 -24.73 -12.00 12.05
N HIS A 334 -25.51 -11.80 13.11
CA HIS A 334 -25.84 -10.48 13.63
C HIS A 334 -24.55 -9.74 14.03
N THR A 335 -23.72 -10.35 14.88
CA THR A 335 -22.47 -9.74 15.36
C THR A 335 -21.49 -9.40 14.25
N LEU A 336 -21.36 -10.23 13.21
CA LEU A 336 -20.51 -9.97 12.04
C LEU A 336 -21.02 -8.83 11.14
N ASN A 337 -22.30 -8.46 11.24
CA ASN A 337 -22.94 -7.39 10.45
C ASN A 337 -23.31 -6.15 11.31
N GLU A 338 -22.89 -6.09 12.57
CA GLU A 338 -22.97 -4.88 13.40
C GLU A 338 -21.92 -3.85 12.96
N ALA A 339 -22.32 -2.58 12.82
CA ALA A 339 -21.48 -1.53 12.21
C ALA A 339 -20.15 -1.25 12.94
N GLU A 340 -20.09 -1.50 14.25
CA GLU A 340 -18.83 -1.39 15.02
C GLU A 340 -17.89 -2.58 14.74
N THR A 341 -18.42 -3.80 14.68
CA THR A 341 -17.66 -4.99 14.26
C THR A 341 -17.17 -4.85 12.81
N LEU A 342 -18.03 -4.34 11.93
CA LEU A 342 -17.77 -4.18 10.49
C LEU A 342 -16.46 -3.43 10.24
N THR A 343 -16.29 -2.26 10.87
CA THR A 343 -15.17 -1.36 10.58
C THR A 343 -13.92 -1.64 11.42
N LYS A 344 -14.07 -2.13 12.66
CA LYS A 344 -12.93 -2.31 13.58
C LYS A 344 -12.37 -3.74 13.64
N VAL A 345 -13.22 -4.74 13.44
CA VAL A 345 -12.91 -6.16 13.73
C VAL A 345 -12.86 -7.01 12.48
N LEU A 346 -13.81 -6.82 11.56
CA LEU A 346 -14.00 -7.72 10.43
C LEU A 346 -12.81 -7.77 9.45
N PRO A 347 -12.09 -6.66 9.12
CA PRO A 347 -10.91 -6.74 8.25
C PRO A 347 -9.80 -7.61 8.84
N GLY A 348 -9.52 -7.47 10.14
CA GLY A 348 -8.54 -8.29 10.85
C GLY A 348 -8.94 -9.77 10.91
N LEU A 349 -10.22 -10.04 11.17
CA LEU A 349 -10.77 -11.40 11.19
C LEU A 349 -10.68 -12.09 9.82
N ILE A 350 -10.94 -11.37 8.73
CA ILE A 350 -10.79 -11.90 7.36
C ILE A 350 -9.31 -12.22 7.08
N ASN A 351 -8.37 -11.33 7.41
CA ASN A 351 -6.93 -11.58 7.19
C ASN A 351 -6.43 -12.82 7.97
N VAL A 352 -6.82 -12.97 9.24
CA VAL A 352 -6.46 -14.15 10.06
C VAL A 352 -7.01 -15.44 9.45
N ILE A 353 -8.27 -15.45 9.02
CA ILE A 353 -8.89 -16.63 8.39
C ILE A 353 -8.22 -16.94 7.04
N ALA A 354 -7.86 -15.93 6.24
CA ALA A 354 -7.14 -16.11 4.99
C ALA A 354 -5.71 -16.67 5.18
N ARG A 355 -5.05 -16.35 6.31
CA ARG A 355 -3.70 -16.81 6.64
C ARG A 355 -3.67 -18.23 7.25
N GLU A 356 -4.60 -18.53 8.16
CA GLU A 356 -4.48 -19.67 9.08
C GLU A 356 -5.56 -20.75 8.88
N SER A 357 -6.63 -20.46 8.14
CA SER A 357 -7.81 -21.33 8.03
C SER A 357 -8.01 -21.90 6.63
N SER A 358 -8.91 -22.88 6.48
CA SER A 358 -9.19 -23.49 5.19
C SER A 358 -10.05 -22.57 4.29
N PRO A 359 -9.95 -22.68 2.95
CA PRO A 359 -10.80 -21.90 2.04
C PRO A 359 -12.31 -22.09 2.26
N ALA A 360 -12.75 -23.21 2.83
CA ALA A 360 -14.15 -23.46 3.15
C ALA A 360 -14.64 -22.63 4.35
N ILE A 361 -13.77 -22.29 5.31
CA ILE A 361 -14.12 -21.41 6.44
C ILE A 361 -14.26 -19.96 5.94
N LEU A 362 -13.43 -19.56 4.97
CA LEU A 362 -13.53 -18.25 4.33
C LEU A 362 -14.77 -18.14 3.41
N GLU A 363 -15.18 -19.24 2.78
CA GLU A 363 -16.48 -19.37 2.09
C GLU A 363 -17.65 -19.21 3.06
N HIS A 364 -17.63 -19.91 4.21
CA HIS A 364 -18.66 -19.80 5.24
C HIS A 364 -18.76 -18.37 5.80
N LEU A 365 -17.63 -17.71 6.07
CA LEU A 365 -17.59 -16.29 6.45
C LEU A 365 -18.22 -15.39 5.37
N ALA A 366 -17.92 -15.63 4.09
CA ALA A 366 -18.50 -14.88 2.97
C ALA A 366 -20.02 -15.11 2.81
N CYS A 367 -20.57 -16.22 3.31
CA CYS A 367 -22.01 -16.46 3.39
C CYS A 367 -22.69 -15.77 4.59
N LEU A 368 -21.96 -15.52 5.69
CA LEU A 368 -22.49 -14.86 6.89
C LEU A 368 -22.49 -13.32 6.77
N ILE A 369 -21.55 -12.73 6.03
CA ILE A 369 -21.51 -11.27 5.79
C ILE A 369 -22.55 -10.89 4.72
N ASP A 370 -23.34 -9.85 4.94
CA ASP A 370 -24.32 -9.37 3.98
C ASP A 370 -23.67 -8.64 2.78
N ASP A 371 -24.27 -8.74 1.59
CA ASP A 371 -23.71 -8.15 0.37
C ASP A 371 -23.56 -6.62 0.44
N GLN A 372 -24.46 -5.94 1.15
CA GLN A 372 -24.38 -4.49 1.38
C GLN A 372 -23.15 -4.12 2.24
N HIS A 373 -22.94 -4.81 3.35
CA HIS A 373 -21.82 -4.58 4.26
C HIS A 373 -20.47 -4.96 3.62
N ALA A 374 -20.44 -6.00 2.79
CA ALA A 374 -19.27 -6.34 1.98
C ALA A 374 -18.95 -5.27 0.90
N GLN A 375 -19.97 -4.61 0.35
CA GLN A 375 -19.81 -3.46 -0.56
C GLN A 375 -19.37 -2.19 0.20
N GLU A 376 -19.82 -1.99 1.44
CA GLU A 376 -19.38 -0.90 2.31
C GLU A 376 -17.88 -1.01 2.66
N LEU A 377 -17.41 -2.20 3.04
CA LEU A 377 -15.98 -2.47 3.24
C LEU A 377 -15.12 -2.18 2.00
N LEU A 378 -15.59 -2.60 0.82
CA LEU A 378 -14.93 -2.27 -0.44
C LEU A 378 -14.89 -0.74 -0.65
N SER A 379 -16.00 -0.04 -0.39
CA SER A 379 -16.11 1.41 -0.55
C SER A 379 -15.25 2.21 0.44
N ASN A 380 -15.00 1.65 1.63
CA ASN A 380 -14.10 2.21 2.65
C ASN A 380 -12.61 1.94 2.36
N ASN A 381 -12.28 1.30 1.24
CA ASN A 381 -10.92 0.91 0.84
C ASN A 381 -10.27 -0.07 1.85
N GLU A 382 -10.99 -1.10 2.30
CA GLU A 382 -10.47 -2.15 3.19
C GLU A 382 -9.99 -3.37 2.38
N GLY A 383 -8.68 -3.48 2.15
CA GLY A 383 -8.08 -4.48 1.26
C GLY A 383 -8.33 -5.94 1.65
N ALA A 384 -8.67 -6.22 2.91
CA ALA A 384 -9.09 -7.54 3.39
C ALA A 384 -10.28 -8.12 2.59
N ILE A 385 -11.15 -7.25 2.04
CA ILE A 385 -12.31 -7.68 1.25
C ILE A 385 -11.92 -8.48 0.00
N PHE A 386 -10.68 -8.33 -0.50
CA PHE A 386 -10.20 -9.02 -1.69
C PHE A 386 -10.12 -10.54 -1.52
N TYR A 387 -9.97 -11.04 -0.28
CA TYR A 387 -10.03 -12.47 0.01
C TYR A 387 -11.44 -13.06 -0.23
N LEU A 388 -12.52 -12.28 -0.01
CA LEU A 388 -13.91 -12.76 -0.14
C LEU A 388 -14.45 -12.72 -1.58
N LEU A 389 -13.74 -12.06 -2.50
CA LEU A 389 -14.12 -11.93 -3.92
C LEU A 389 -14.40 -13.25 -4.68
N PRO A 390 -13.76 -14.41 -4.40
CA PRO A 390 -14.11 -15.68 -5.06
C PRO A 390 -15.53 -16.15 -4.73
N TYR A 391 -16.04 -15.77 -3.55
CA TYR A 391 -17.27 -16.27 -2.94
C TYR A 391 -18.43 -15.27 -3.06
N LYS A 392 -18.12 -13.97 -3.09
CA LYS A 392 -19.07 -12.88 -3.44
C LYS A 392 -18.78 -12.30 -4.83
N PRO A 393 -19.12 -13.00 -5.94
CA PRO A 393 -18.71 -12.58 -7.29
C PRO A 393 -19.26 -11.21 -7.73
N LYS A 394 -20.40 -10.77 -7.18
CA LYS A 394 -20.99 -9.43 -7.40
C LYS A 394 -20.02 -8.30 -7.06
N LEU A 395 -19.18 -8.46 -6.02
CA LEU A 395 -18.19 -7.45 -5.64
C LEU A 395 -17.18 -7.19 -6.77
N SER A 396 -16.94 -8.18 -7.64
CA SER A 396 -16.04 -8.04 -8.80
C SER A 396 -16.64 -7.25 -9.97
N GLU A 397 -17.91 -6.80 -9.87
CA GLU A 397 -18.54 -5.86 -10.80
C GLU A 397 -18.25 -4.40 -10.40
N TYR A 398 -18.04 -4.14 -9.11
CA TYR A 398 -17.65 -2.81 -8.60
C TYR A 398 -16.17 -2.47 -8.79
N ILE A 399 -15.31 -3.45 -9.13
CA ILE A 399 -13.88 -3.23 -9.37
C ILE A 399 -13.62 -3.07 -10.87
N ASN A 400 -13.25 -1.86 -11.30
CA ASN A 400 -13.03 -1.52 -12.71
C ASN A 400 -11.88 -0.51 -12.90
N GLU A 401 -11.56 -0.18 -14.15
CA GLU A 401 -10.44 0.69 -14.51
C GLU A 401 -10.50 2.11 -13.91
N LYS A 402 -11.69 2.62 -13.57
CA LYS A 402 -11.85 3.98 -13.03
C LYS A 402 -11.56 4.09 -11.54
N ASN A 403 -11.70 3.01 -10.77
CA ASN A 403 -11.54 3.03 -9.31
C ASN A 403 -10.44 2.10 -8.80
N ILE A 404 -9.91 1.17 -9.60
CA ILE A 404 -8.80 0.30 -9.18
C ILE A 404 -7.54 1.08 -8.78
N SER A 405 -7.24 2.19 -9.47
CA SER A 405 -6.12 3.08 -9.14
C SER A 405 -6.30 3.74 -7.77
N GLU A 406 -7.51 4.22 -7.48
CA GLU A 406 -7.88 4.82 -6.19
C GLU A 406 -7.83 3.77 -5.07
N PHE A 407 -8.41 2.58 -5.26
CA PHE A 407 -8.31 1.47 -4.31
C PHE A 407 -6.84 1.11 -4.00
N ILE A 408 -6.01 0.92 -5.03
CA ILE A 408 -4.58 0.64 -4.86
C ILE A 408 -3.89 1.76 -4.06
N GLN A 409 -4.13 3.02 -4.41
CA GLN A 409 -3.50 4.17 -3.75
C GLN A 409 -3.92 4.30 -2.29
N GLN A 410 -5.22 4.20 -2.00
CA GLN A 410 -5.79 4.28 -0.65
C GLN A 410 -5.25 3.16 0.26
N ILE A 411 -5.27 1.90 -0.20
CA ILE A 411 -4.80 0.76 0.59
C ILE A 411 -3.27 0.82 0.77
N THR A 412 -2.52 1.21 -0.26
CA THR A 412 -1.07 1.42 -0.15
C THR A 412 -0.73 2.52 0.88
N LEU A 413 -1.46 3.64 0.89
CA LEU A 413 -1.27 4.71 1.87
C LEU A 413 -1.59 4.27 3.31
N LYS A 414 -2.65 3.49 3.53
CA LYS A 414 -2.99 2.91 4.84
C LYS A 414 -1.94 1.92 5.34
N HIS A 415 -1.40 1.06 4.47
CA HIS A 415 -0.64 -0.15 4.84
C HIS A 415 0.84 -0.15 4.37
N THR A 416 1.46 1.03 4.20
CA THR A 416 2.84 1.20 3.67
C THR A 416 3.94 0.35 4.34
N SER A 417 3.73 -0.14 5.56
CA SER A 417 4.70 -0.90 6.36
C SER A 417 4.23 -2.32 6.71
N ASP A 418 3.10 -2.77 6.18
CA ASP A 418 2.44 -4.04 6.55
C ASP A 418 2.50 -5.03 5.36
N PRO A 419 3.16 -6.21 5.51
CA PRO A 419 3.22 -7.20 4.43
C PRO A 419 1.86 -7.75 4.01
N GLU A 420 0.81 -7.60 4.83
CA GLU A 420 -0.55 -8.01 4.50
C GLU A 420 -1.08 -7.31 3.24
N LEU A 421 -0.62 -6.07 2.95
CA LEU A 421 -0.87 -5.35 1.68
C LEU A 421 -0.56 -6.22 0.45
N ILE A 422 0.53 -6.97 0.48
CA ILE A 422 0.99 -7.80 -0.65
C ILE A 422 0.16 -9.07 -0.77
N PHE A 423 -0.34 -9.64 0.33
CA PHE A 423 -1.22 -10.81 0.31
C PHE A 423 -2.69 -10.46 -0.05
N GLN A 424 -3.13 -9.23 0.22
CA GLN A 424 -4.41 -8.68 -0.25
C GLN A 424 -4.38 -8.37 -1.76
N LEU A 425 -3.36 -7.65 -2.24
CA LEU A 425 -3.16 -7.39 -3.68
C LEU A 425 -2.93 -8.72 -4.45
N MET A 426 -2.10 -9.59 -3.87
CA MET A 426 -2.27 -11.05 -3.80
C MET A 426 -3.55 -11.65 -4.39
N ALA A 427 -4.57 -11.73 -3.53
CA ALA A 427 -5.88 -12.32 -3.81
C ALA A 427 -6.61 -11.64 -4.98
N LEU A 428 -6.56 -10.30 -5.05
CA LEU A 428 -7.17 -9.52 -6.13
C LEU A 428 -6.56 -9.88 -7.49
N PHE A 429 -5.23 -9.96 -7.57
CA PHE A 429 -4.49 -10.34 -8.77
C PHE A 429 -4.82 -11.75 -9.27
N LEU A 430 -4.96 -12.72 -8.35
CA LEU A 430 -5.32 -14.11 -8.68
C LEU A 430 -6.73 -14.26 -9.29
N ILE A 431 -7.60 -13.27 -9.11
CA ILE A 431 -8.95 -13.23 -9.68
C ILE A 431 -8.93 -12.47 -11.01
N LEU A 432 -8.25 -11.32 -11.07
CA LEU A 432 -8.15 -10.49 -12.28
C LEU A 432 -7.31 -11.16 -13.39
N SER A 433 -6.29 -11.95 -13.04
CA SER A 433 -5.45 -12.68 -14.00
C SER A 433 -6.23 -13.69 -14.87
N LYS A 434 -7.41 -14.13 -14.40
CA LYS A 434 -8.37 -14.95 -15.17
C LYS A 434 -9.16 -14.14 -16.22
N LYS A 435 -9.41 -12.84 -15.98
CA LYS A 435 -10.23 -11.96 -16.84
C LYS A 435 -9.44 -11.31 -17.98
N LYS A 436 -8.10 -11.13 -17.84
CA LYS A 436 -7.18 -10.47 -18.78
C LYS A 436 -7.60 -9.04 -19.21
N GLY A 437 -7.04 -8.03 -18.56
CA GLY A 437 -7.23 -6.61 -18.92
C GLY A 437 -6.26 -5.70 -18.16
N PRO A 438 -6.19 -4.39 -18.48
CA PRO A 438 -5.19 -3.46 -17.93
C PRO A 438 -5.31 -3.27 -16.41
N VAL A 439 -6.51 -3.48 -15.83
CA VAL A 439 -6.73 -3.60 -14.37
C VAL A 439 -5.72 -4.57 -13.73
N THR A 440 -5.45 -5.69 -14.39
CA THR A 440 -4.52 -6.74 -13.93
C THR A 440 -3.07 -6.25 -13.93
N GLN A 441 -2.69 -5.47 -14.95
CA GLN A 441 -1.37 -4.86 -15.06
C GLN A 441 -1.14 -3.79 -13.98
N LEU A 442 -2.17 -3.02 -13.63
CA LEU A 442 -2.09 -2.03 -12.54
C LEU A 442 -1.89 -2.71 -11.18
N VAL A 443 -2.67 -3.76 -10.86
CA VAL A 443 -2.50 -4.52 -9.60
C VAL A 443 -1.13 -5.22 -9.55
N PHE A 444 -0.68 -5.82 -10.66
CA PHE A 444 0.66 -6.41 -10.75
C PHE A 444 1.75 -5.39 -10.46
N GLN A 445 1.67 -4.20 -11.08
CA GLN A 445 2.62 -3.12 -10.84
C GLN A 445 2.64 -2.67 -9.36
N ALA A 446 1.48 -2.53 -8.73
CA ALA A 446 1.39 -2.18 -7.31
C ALA A 446 2.03 -3.22 -6.38
N ILE A 447 1.93 -4.51 -6.69
CA ILE A 447 2.61 -5.58 -5.95
C ILE A 447 4.13 -5.44 -6.10
N ILE A 448 4.61 -5.23 -7.33
CA ILE A 448 6.05 -5.07 -7.63
C ILE A 448 6.64 -3.84 -6.93
N ASP A 449 5.92 -2.71 -6.91
CA ASP A 449 6.38 -1.48 -6.27
C ASP A 449 6.43 -1.59 -4.73
N ASN A 450 5.51 -2.32 -4.10
CA ASN A 450 5.49 -2.51 -2.65
C ASN A 450 6.43 -3.63 -2.15
N LEU A 451 6.69 -4.67 -2.95
CA LEU A 451 7.63 -5.77 -2.60
C LEU A 451 9.04 -5.29 -2.22
N VAL A 452 9.44 -4.11 -2.69
CA VAL A 452 10.72 -3.45 -2.37
C VAL A 452 10.87 -3.17 -0.87
N GLN A 453 9.76 -2.93 -0.16
CA GLN A 453 9.76 -2.65 1.28
C GLN A 453 9.71 -3.92 2.14
N HIS A 454 9.46 -5.09 1.55
CA HIS A 454 9.30 -6.37 2.27
C HIS A 454 10.22 -7.47 1.72
N PRO A 455 11.56 -7.35 1.85
CA PRO A 455 12.51 -8.26 1.21
C PRO A 455 12.34 -9.74 1.62
N PHE A 456 11.87 -10.02 2.84
CA PHE A 456 11.64 -11.37 3.35
C PHE A 456 10.55 -12.13 2.57
N LEU A 457 9.60 -11.44 1.92
CA LEU A 457 8.60 -12.10 1.07
C LEU A 457 9.20 -12.66 -0.23
N LEU A 458 10.40 -12.22 -0.62
CA LEU A 458 11.11 -12.71 -1.80
C LEU A 458 11.78 -14.07 -1.55
N GLU A 459 11.70 -14.61 -0.33
CA GLU A 459 12.09 -15.98 0.00
C GLU A 459 10.96 -16.99 -0.26
N ASP A 460 9.69 -16.55 -0.40
CA ASP A 460 8.59 -17.46 -0.76
C ASP A 460 8.58 -17.80 -2.25
N GLU A 461 9.10 -18.99 -2.57
CA GLU A 461 8.99 -19.57 -3.90
C GLU A 461 7.55 -19.62 -4.45
N ARG A 462 6.52 -19.76 -3.60
CA ARG A 462 5.12 -19.84 -4.09
C ARG A 462 4.68 -18.49 -4.66
N LEU A 463 4.90 -17.40 -3.94
CA LEU A 463 4.67 -16.03 -4.41
C LEU A 463 5.45 -15.74 -5.70
N LEU A 464 6.75 -16.02 -5.74
CA LEU A 464 7.57 -15.81 -6.95
C LEU A 464 7.07 -16.62 -8.15
N ARG A 465 6.70 -17.90 -7.94
CA ARG A 465 6.13 -18.77 -9.00
C ARG A 465 4.77 -18.25 -9.50
N GLN A 466 3.96 -17.61 -8.66
CA GLN A 466 2.68 -17.01 -9.08
C GLN A 466 2.91 -15.75 -9.93
N LEU A 467 3.77 -14.82 -9.49
CA LEU A 467 4.12 -13.60 -10.24
C LEU A 467 4.75 -13.94 -11.60
N LYS A 468 5.66 -14.92 -11.64
CA LYS A 468 6.32 -15.39 -12.88
C LYS A 468 5.40 -16.13 -13.85
N ARG A 469 4.22 -16.59 -13.41
CA ARG A 469 3.22 -17.25 -14.27
C ARG A 469 2.39 -16.24 -15.09
N TYR A 470 2.49 -14.96 -14.79
CA TYR A 470 1.74 -13.92 -15.51
C TYR A 470 2.34 -13.65 -16.90
N PRO A 471 1.56 -13.71 -18.00
CA PRO A 471 2.12 -13.64 -19.37
C PRO A 471 2.93 -12.37 -19.66
N ASP A 472 2.46 -11.21 -19.20
CA ASP A 472 3.08 -9.93 -19.50
C ASP A 472 4.17 -9.54 -18.48
N CYS A 473 4.50 -10.43 -17.54
CA CYS A 473 5.48 -10.20 -16.46
C CYS A 473 6.82 -9.72 -17.00
N GLU A 474 7.39 -10.42 -17.98
CA GLU A 474 8.66 -10.03 -18.59
C GLU A 474 8.58 -8.67 -19.31
N ALA A 475 7.47 -8.38 -20.01
CA ALA A 475 7.28 -7.13 -20.71
C ALA A 475 7.20 -5.94 -19.73
N ILE A 476 6.40 -6.08 -18.66
CA ILE A 476 6.23 -5.06 -17.62
C ILE A 476 7.55 -4.82 -16.87
N LEU A 477 8.25 -5.89 -16.44
CA LEU A 477 9.54 -5.76 -15.75
C LEU A 477 10.61 -5.15 -16.66
N SER A 478 10.59 -5.46 -17.98
CA SER A 478 11.48 -4.82 -18.97
C SER A 478 11.20 -3.32 -19.10
N GLN A 479 9.93 -2.94 -19.25
CA GLN A 479 9.51 -1.53 -19.40
C GLN A 479 9.83 -0.72 -18.14
N ARG A 480 9.44 -1.23 -16.96
CA ARG A 480 9.75 -0.59 -15.66
C ARG A 480 11.26 -0.49 -15.43
N SER A 481 12.04 -1.50 -15.83
CA SER A 481 13.50 -1.47 -15.73
C SER A 481 14.11 -0.30 -16.49
N GLU A 482 13.67 -0.08 -17.73
CA GLU A 482 14.22 0.99 -18.56
C GLU A 482 13.80 2.38 -18.06
N GLN A 483 12.55 2.52 -17.61
CA GLN A 483 12.08 3.74 -16.93
C GLN A 483 12.90 4.07 -15.67
N ILE A 484 13.25 3.05 -14.86
CA ILE A 484 14.08 3.23 -13.67
C ILE A 484 15.51 3.68 -14.03
N LYS A 485 16.14 3.07 -15.04
CA LYS A 485 17.47 3.51 -15.52
C LYS A 485 17.43 4.93 -16.09
N GLN A 486 16.42 5.22 -16.91
CA GLN A 486 16.24 6.52 -17.55
C GLN A 486 16.14 7.63 -16.50
N ARG A 487 15.36 7.43 -15.44
CA ARG A 487 15.27 8.37 -14.30
C ARG A 487 16.60 8.57 -13.56
N VAL A 488 17.45 7.55 -13.46
CA VAL A 488 18.81 7.70 -12.91
C VAL A 488 19.68 8.53 -13.85
N ILE A 489 19.58 8.33 -15.17
CA ILE A 489 20.33 9.11 -16.18
C ILE A 489 19.88 10.58 -16.19
N GLU A 490 18.56 10.83 -16.13
CA GLU A 490 17.97 12.17 -16.04
C GLU A 490 18.44 12.90 -14.78
N CYS A 491 18.38 12.26 -13.61
CA CYS A 491 18.91 12.79 -12.37
C CYS A 491 20.41 13.14 -12.48
N ILE A 492 21.24 12.29 -13.10
CA ILE A 492 22.66 12.60 -13.32
C ILE A 492 22.82 13.87 -14.16
N VAL A 493 22.04 14.04 -15.23
CA VAL A 493 22.11 15.25 -16.08
C VAL A 493 21.65 16.49 -15.32
N GLU A 494 20.47 16.44 -14.68
CA GLU A 494 19.95 17.54 -13.86
C GLU A 494 20.96 18.01 -12.81
N GLN A 495 21.51 17.07 -12.04
CA GLN A 495 22.44 17.35 -10.94
C GLN A 495 23.89 17.63 -11.38
N THR A 496 24.20 17.59 -12.68
CA THR A 496 25.53 17.97 -13.22
C THR A 496 25.49 19.18 -14.18
N THR A 497 24.30 19.72 -14.49
CA THR A 497 24.16 20.88 -15.37
C THR A 497 24.59 22.20 -14.71
N ASP A 498 24.48 22.31 -13.38
CA ASP A 498 24.98 23.46 -12.62
C ASP A 498 26.52 23.50 -12.57
N CYS A 499 27.10 24.71 -12.61
CA CYS A 499 28.57 24.91 -12.65
C CYS A 499 29.32 24.54 -11.36
N GLU A 500 28.63 24.43 -10.22
CA GLU A 500 29.23 24.06 -8.93
C GLU A 500 28.69 22.70 -8.46
N PHE A 501 29.34 21.61 -8.91
CA PHE A 501 28.98 20.26 -8.46
C PHE A 501 29.39 20.04 -6.98
N SER A 502 28.40 19.97 -6.09
CA SER A 502 28.60 19.84 -4.65
C SER A 502 28.29 18.44 -4.12
N SER A 503 28.68 18.16 -2.86
CA SER A 503 28.34 16.89 -2.19
C SER A 503 26.83 16.64 -2.10
N ARG A 504 26.01 17.70 -2.06
CA ARG A 504 24.54 17.60 -2.11
C ARG A 504 24.05 17.06 -3.45
N ASN A 505 24.66 17.47 -4.57
CA ASN A 505 24.31 16.97 -5.90
C ASN A 505 24.64 15.47 -6.01
N TYR A 506 25.81 15.06 -5.51
CA TYR A 506 26.19 13.65 -5.44
C TYR A 506 25.22 12.82 -4.59
N GLN A 507 24.84 13.30 -3.39
CA GLN A 507 23.91 12.60 -2.49
C GLN A 507 22.55 12.34 -3.15
N ILE A 508 21.99 13.33 -3.86
CA ILE A 508 20.72 13.18 -4.60
C ILE A 508 20.81 12.08 -5.67
N ILE A 509 21.94 11.99 -6.38
CA ILE A 509 22.18 10.92 -7.37
C ILE A 509 22.36 9.57 -6.67
N GLU A 510 23.13 9.50 -5.57
CA GLU A 510 23.42 8.26 -4.84
C GLU A 510 22.14 7.66 -4.20
N ASP A 511 21.28 8.48 -3.61
CA ASP A 511 19.98 8.06 -3.07
C ASP A 511 19.06 7.49 -4.17
N ILE A 512 18.93 8.20 -5.31
CA ILE A 512 18.09 7.76 -6.43
C ILE A 512 18.64 6.49 -7.08
N TRP A 513 19.97 6.35 -7.21
CA TRP A 513 20.61 5.12 -7.68
C TRP A 513 20.44 3.97 -6.68
N LEU A 514 20.45 4.23 -5.37
CA LEU A 514 20.24 3.22 -4.33
C LEU A 514 18.79 2.70 -4.34
N GLU A 515 17.81 3.61 -4.46
CA GLU A 515 16.39 3.27 -4.61
C GLU A 515 16.16 2.44 -5.89
N ALA A 516 16.71 2.89 -7.01
CA ALA A 516 16.66 2.18 -8.29
C ALA A 516 17.30 0.78 -8.22
N SER A 517 18.44 0.66 -7.53
CA SER A 517 19.14 -0.61 -7.33
C SER A 517 18.33 -1.59 -6.46
N ARG A 518 17.65 -1.10 -5.42
CA ARG A 518 16.72 -1.92 -4.62
C ARG A 518 15.56 -2.45 -5.48
N LYS A 519 14.92 -1.57 -6.26
CA LYS A 519 13.82 -1.92 -7.18
C LYS A 519 14.24 -2.99 -8.21
N LEU A 520 15.36 -2.79 -8.90
CA LEU A 520 15.84 -3.72 -9.92
C LEU A 520 16.28 -5.09 -9.35
N ASN A 521 16.78 -5.13 -8.12
CA ASN A 521 17.08 -6.40 -7.44
C ASN A 521 15.82 -7.25 -7.18
N VAL A 522 14.65 -6.63 -6.88
CA VAL A 522 13.37 -7.36 -6.82
C VAL A 522 13.04 -8.00 -8.17
N PHE A 523 13.20 -7.26 -9.27
CA PHE A 523 12.90 -7.75 -10.62
C PHE A 523 13.80 -8.94 -10.98
N LYS A 524 15.09 -8.85 -10.62
CA LYS A 524 16.09 -9.91 -10.79
C LYS A 524 15.75 -11.19 -10.01
N LEU A 525 15.16 -11.09 -8.81
CA LEU A 525 14.74 -12.25 -8.02
C LEU A 525 13.51 -12.95 -8.61
N ILE A 526 12.54 -12.19 -9.13
CA ILE A 526 11.36 -12.73 -9.83
C ILE A 526 11.76 -13.37 -11.17
N GLN A 527 12.55 -12.66 -11.98
CA GLN A 527 13.02 -13.13 -13.28
C GLN A 527 14.49 -12.70 -13.52
N PRO A 528 15.47 -13.59 -13.30
CA PRO A 528 16.89 -13.27 -13.49
C PRO A 528 17.22 -12.90 -14.94
N GLN A 529 17.51 -11.63 -15.21
CA GLN A 529 17.95 -11.13 -16.53
C GLN A 529 19.03 -10.06 -16.35
N ALA A 530 20.06 -10.09 -17.19
CA ALA A 530 21.23 -9.20 -17.07
C ALA A 530 20.89 -7.71 -17.19
N LYS A 531 19.78 -7.36 -17.86
CA LYS A 531 19.28 -5.99 -18.01
C LYS A 531 18.76 -5.35 -16.71
N TYR A 532 18.56 -6.14 -15.64
CA TYR A 532 18.11 -5.67 -14.31
C TYR A 532 19.28 -5.40 -13.35
N ILE A 533 20.43 -4.99 -13.87
CA ILE A 533 21.63 -4.66 -13.10
C ILE A 533 22.06 -3.24 -13.47
N LEU A 534 22.18 -2.37 -12.47
CA LEU A 534 22.83 -1.06 -12.61
C LEU A 534 24.35 -1.19 -12.47
N ASN A 535 25.07 -0.22 -13.03
CA ASN A 535 26.51 -0.06 -12.80
C ASN A 535 26.83 0.05 -11.29
N ASN A 536 27.99 -0.47 -10.88
CA ASN A 536 28.47 -0.34 -9.50
C ASN A 536 28.78 1.12 -9.13
N LYS A 537 28.95 1.42 -7.83
CA LYS A 537 29.22 2.78 -7.29
C LYS A 537 30.32 3.53 -8.08
N TYR A 538 31.40 2.86 -8.43
CA TYR A 538 32.54 3.47 -9.13
C TYR A 538 32.23 3.78 -10.60
N ALA A 539 31.54 2.89 -11.31
CA ALA A 539 31.08 3.15 -12.67
C ALA A 539 29.89 4.13 -12.74
N LEU A 540 29.13 4.29 -11.65
CA LEU A 540 28.22 5.42 -11.45
C LEU A 540 29.02 6.72 -11.31
N GLN A 541 29.95 6.81 -10.37
CA GLN A 541 30.79 8.00 -10.11
C GLN A 541 31.53 8.46 -11.37
N ALA A 542 32.11 7.53 -12.14
CA ALA A 542 32.74 7.83 -13.43
C ALA A 542 31.75 8.29 -14.49
N LYS A 543 30.49 7.81 -14.48
CA LYS A 543 29.45 8.32 -15.39
C LYS A 543 28.99 9.72 -14.99
N ILE A 544 28.88 10.04 -13.69
CA ILE A 544 28.61 11.41 -13.22
C ILE A 544 29.73 12.35 -13.66
N ALA A 545 31.00 11.98 -13.45
CA ALA A 545 32.15 12.75 -13.90
C ALA A 545 32.16 12.96 -15.42
N GLN A 546 31.85 11.92 -16.20
CA GLN A 546 31.74 12.01 -17.65
C GLN A 546 30.61 12.95 -18.09
N THR A 547 29.42 12.88 -17.47
CA THR A 547 28.31 13.79 -17.80
C THR A 547 28.64 15.24 -17.42
N ALA A 548 29.20 15.47 -16.22
CA ALA A 548 29.65 16.80 -15.81
C ALA A 548 30.72 17.39 -16.75
N PHE A 549 31.65 16.56 -17.24
CA PHE A 549 32.61 16.98 -18.27
C PHE A 549 31.94 17.26 -19.63
N LEU A 550 30.90 16.52 -20.01
CA LEU A 550 30.14 16.80 -21.23
C LEU A 550 29.31 18.11 -21.13
N CYS A 551 28.89 18.49 -19.93
CA CYS A 551 28.21 19.77 -19.66
C CYS A 551 29.18 20.96 -19.66
N HIS A 552 30.32 20.86 -18.95
CA HIS A 552 31.22 22.00 -18.66
C HIS A 552 32.52 22.01 -19.48
N GLY A 553 32.84 20.93 -20.20
CA GLY A 553 34.04 20.79 -21.01
C GLY A 553 35.33 21.10 -20.22
N ASN A 554 36.09 22.08 -20.69
CA ASN A 554 37.35 22.49 -20.07
C ASN A 554 37.18 23.23 -18.72
N GLU A 555 35.96 23.62 -18.34
CA GLU A 555 35.67 24.25 -17.04
C GLU A 555 35.39 23.21 -15.93
N PHE A 556 35.32 21.92 -16.26
CA PHE A 556 35.13 20.83 -15.30
C PHE A 556 36.25 20.76 -14.25
N ASN A 557 35.93 21.15 -13.01
CA ASN A 557 36.88 21.10 -11.90
C ASN A 557 36.90 19.73 -11.21
N LEU A 558 37.83 18.87 -11.67
CA LEU A 558 38.10 17.55 -11.07
C LEU A 558 38.28 17.59 -9.54
N ASP A 559 38.92 18.62 -8.97
CA ASP A 559 39.23 18.60 -7.53
C ASP A 559 37.96 18.84 -6.69
N ALA A 560 37.10 19.77 -7.12
CA ALA A 560 35.80 20.00 -6.50
C ALA A 560 34.88 18.79 -6.65
N PHE A 561 34.92 18.10 -7.81
CA PHE A 561 34.18 16.86 -7.99
C PHE A 561 34.65 15.76 -7.02
N ILE A 562 35.96 15.57 -6.84
CA ILE A 562 36.52 14.59 -5.92
C ILE A 562 36.24 14.96 -4.45
N GLU A 563 36.25 16.24 -4.09
CA GLU A 563 35.86 16.75 -2.76
C GLU A 563 34.36 16.49 -2.48
N ALA A 564 33.48 16.72 -3.47
CA ALA A 564 32.06 16.40 -3.37
C ALA A 564 31.77 14.92 -3.07
N LEU A 565 32.62 13.99 -3.57
CA LEU A 565 32.53 12.56 -3.27
C LEU A 565 33.00 12.18 -1.84
N SER A 566 33.69 13.07 -1.12
CA SER A 566 34.13 12.87 0.28
C SER A 566 34.88 11.54 0.55
N LEU A 567 35.70 11.10 -0.41
CA LEU A 567 36.34 9.77 -0.39
C LEU A 567 37.42 9.64 0.70
N PRO A 568 37.50 8.51 1.42
CA PRO A 568 38.51 8.29 2.44
C PRO A 568 39.90 8.06 1.82
N LEU A 569 40.88 8.87 2.23
CA LEU A 569 42.29 8.81 1.80
C LEU A 569 43.09 7.64 2.43
N VAL A 570 42.42 6.54 2.81
CA VAL A 570 43.02 5.39 3.50
C VAL A 570 43.64 4.44 2.48
N ILE A 571 44.92 4.12 2.68
CA ILE A 571 45.67 3.16 1.88
C ILE A 571 45.76 1.85 2.69
N PRO A 572 45.11 0.75 2.25
CA PRO A 572 45.37 -0.57 2.82
C PRO A 572 46.75 -1.05 2.34
N GLU A 573 47.50 -1.77 3.18
CA GLU A 573 48.93 -2.06 2.95
C GLU A 573 49.22 -2.78 1.61
N ASP A 574 48.30 -3.62 1.12
CA ASP A 574 48.33 -4.25 -0.22
C ASP A 574 47.15 -3.84 -1.13
N GLY A 575 46.39 -2.81 -0.75
CA GLY A 575 45.08 -2.50 -1.34
C GLY A 575 45.07 -1.62 -2.60
N VAL A 576 43.85 -1.38 -3.09
CA VAL A 576 43.47 -0.21 -3.90
C VAL A 576 42.55 0.64 -3.02
N SER A 577 42.80 1.94 -2.90
CA SER A 577 41.91 2.84 -2.14
C SER A 577 40.67 3.23 -2.94
N GLU A 578 39.57 3.64 -2.29
CA GLU A 578 38.38 4.16 -3.01
C GLU A 578 38.77 5.35 -3.91
N TYR A 579 39.62 6.23 -3.39
CA TYR A 579 40.14 7.42 -4.09
C TYR A 579 40.94 7.04 -5.35
N GLU A 580 41.92 6.13 -5.22
CA GLU A 580 42.69 5.58 -6.36
C GLU A 580 41.77 4.96 -7.42
N ARG A 581 40.77 4.20 -6.98
CA ARG A 581 39.83 3.51 -7.87
C ARG A 581 38.93 4.48 -8.63
N VAL A 582 38.39 5.51 -7.96
CA VAL A 582 37.60 6.55 -8.63
C VAL A 582 38.44 7.30 -9.65
N LEU A 583 39.68 7.67 -9.32
CA LEU A 583 40.60 8.29 -10.27
C LEU A 583 40.84 7.41 -11.51
N ILE A 584 41.02 6.10 -11.36
CA ILE A 584 41.21 5.17 -12.49
C ILE A 584 39.96 5.03 -13.37
N GLU A 585 38.75 4.98 -12.80
CA GLU A 585 37.52 4.93 -13.61
C GLU A 585 37.25 6.27 -14.33
N ILE A 586 37.55 7.42 -13.71
CA ILE A 586 37.47 8.74 -14.38
C ILE A 586 38.53 8.87 -15.47
N LEU A 587 39.77 8.44 -15.21
CA LEU A 587 40.87 8.41 -16.17
C LEU A 587 40.51 7.60 -17.42
N ALA A 588 39.81 6.48 -17.23
CA ALA A 588 39.28 5.69 -18.34
C ALA A 588 38.06 6.33 -19.01
N ALA A 589 37.16 6.99 -18.26
CA ALA A 589 35.88 7.50 -18.78
C ALA A 589 35.94 8.88 -19.46
N ILE A 590 36.99 9.68 -19.23
CA ILE A 590 37.13 11.04 -19.79
C ILE A 590 38.36 11.13 -20.69
N ASP A 591 38.15 11.32 -22.00
CA ASP A 591 39.24 11.59 -22.94
C ASP A 591 39.51 13.10 -23.05
N ASN A 592 40.38 13.59 -22.15
CA ASN A 592 40.86 14.98 -22.18
C ASN A 592 42.31 15.03 -21.68
N GLU A 593 43.22 15.64 -22.45
CA GLU A 593 44.65 15.65 -22.16
C GLU A 593 45.00 16.32 -20.81
N LEU A 594 44.31 17.41 -20.45
CA LEU A 594 44.56 18.16 -19.22
C LEU A 594 44.10 17.37 -17.98
N ILE A 595 42.89 16.79 -18.05
CA ILE A 595 42.33 15.95 -16.99
C ILE A 595 43.18 14.68 -16.83
N ARG A 596 43.54 14.02 -17.94
CA ARG A 596 44.41 12.82 -17.94
C ARG A 596 45.75 13.09 -17.25
N LYS A 597 46.44 14.17 -17.61
CA LYS A 597 47.70 14.60 -16.96
C LYS A 597 47.52 14.95 -15.47
N LYS A 598 46.39 15.55 -15.10
CA LYS A 598 46.06 15.88 -13.69
C LYS A 598 45.83 14.62 -12.85
N ILE A 599 45.08 13.64 -13.37
CA ILE A 599 44.82 12.36 -12.68
C ILE A 599 46.09 11.52 -12.54
N ILE A 600 46.88 11.36 -13.61
CA ILE A 600 48.16 10.62 -13.55
C ILE A 600 49.08 11.21 -12.47
N LYS A 601 49.19 12.54 -12.41
CA LYS A 601 49.93 13.22 -11.33
C LYS A 601 49.35 12.95 -9.93
N GLN A 602 48.04 12.84 -9.78
CA GLN A 602 47.41 12.50 -8.49
C GLN A 602 47.60 11.03 -8.09
N LEU A 603 47.71 10.10 -9.05
CA LEU A 603 48.03 8.69 -8.82
C LEU A 603 49.49 8.48 -8.38
N GLU A 604 50.43 9.18 -9.04
CA GLU A 604 51.88 8.99 -8.83
C GLU A 604 52.43 9.78 -7.62
N SER A 605 51.68 10.75 -7.09
CA SER A 605 52.12 11.61 -5.98
C SER A 605 51.52 11.18 -4.63
N PRO A 606 52.02 11.72 -3.49
CA PRO A 606 51.42 11.44 -2.18
C PRO A 606 49.98 11.99 -2.11
N PRO A 607 49.02 11.27 -1.52
CA PRO A 607 49.24 10.09 -0.67
C PRO A 607 49.42 8.76 -1.43
N ILE A 608 48.94 8.61 -2.67
CA ILE A 608 48.74 7.30 -3.32
C ILE A 608 50.07 6.64 -3.74
N GLN A 609 50.98 7.39 -4.37
CA GLN A 609 52.29 6.91 -4.86
C GLN A 609 52.23 5.65 -5.76
N ARG A 610 51.15 5.45 -6.52
CA ARG A 610 51.02 4.30 -7.42
C ARG A 610 51.76 4.58 -8.73
N LEU A 611 52.88 3.90 -8.94
CA LEU A 611 53.67 4.00 -10.19
C LEU A 611 53.31 2.93 -11.23
N ASN A 612 52.80 1.77 -10.82
CA ASN A 612 52.37 0.68 -11.71
C ASN A 612 50.86 0.67 -11.98
N TRP A 613 50.26 1.86 -12.14
CA TRP A 613 48.81 2.01 -12.30
C TRP A 613 48.26 1.49 -13.63
N THR A 614 49.13 1.32 -14.64
CA THR A 614 48.83 0.76 -15.96
C THR A 614 48.68 -0.77 -15.94
N GLU A 615 49.64 -1.46 -15.32
CA GLU A 615 49.72 -2.92 -15.19
C GLU A 615 48.71 -3.49 -14.18
N LYS A 616 48.28 -2.69 -13.19
CA LYS A 616 47.44 -3.17 -12.08
C LYS A 616 45.99 -3.41 -12.53
N GLU A 617 45.40 -4.50 -12.04
CA GLU A 617 43.98 -4.80 -12.23
C GLU A 617 43.08 -4.07 -11.23
N TYR A 618 41.93 -3.61 -11.72
CA TYR A 618 40.86 -2.98 -10.95
C TYR A 618 39.53 -3.66 -11.34
N GLU A 619 39.06 -4.60 -10.50
CA GLU A 619 37.99 -5.58 -10.81
C GLU A 619 38.33 -6.56 -11.95
N GLY A 620 39.52 -7.16 -11.93
CA GLY A 620 39.90 -8.17 -12.93
C GLY A 620 40.11 -7.60 -14.33
N LYS A 621 40.41 -6.30 -14.43
CA LYS A 621 40.66 -5.55 -15.68
C LYS A 621 41.69 -4.46 -15.45
N ASN A 622 42.69 -4.36 -16.32
CA ASN A 622 43.59 -3.21 -16.36
C ASN A 622 42.88 -1.93 -16.83
N VAL A 623 43.60 -0.80 -16.86
CA VAL A 623 43.07 0.50 -17.28
C VAL A 623 42.74 0.56 -18.78
N ILE A 624 43.42 -0.22 -19.63
CA ILE A 624 43.26 -0.22 -21.09
C ILE A 624 41.92 -0.85 -21.50
N LEU A 625 41.55 -1.98 -20.89
CA LEU A 625 40.24 -2.62 -21.08
C LEU A 625 39.08 -1.75 -20.57
N LYS A 626 39.34 -0.83 -19.63
CA LYS A 626 38.36 0.21 -19.22
C LYS A 626 38.32 1.37 -20.22
N ALA A 627 39.47 1.86 -20.68
CA ALA A 627 39.56 2.91 -21.69
C ALA A 627 38.82 2.52 -22.98
N ALA A 628 38.98 1.27 -23.42
CA ALA A 628 38.30 0.71 -24.60
C ALA A 628 36.78 0.62 -24.40
N LYS A 629 36.29 0.29 -23.20
CA LYS A 629 34.86 0.32 -22.84
C LYS A 629 34.24 1.72 -22.93
N TYR A 630 35.02 2.77 -22.65
CA TYR A 630 34.54 4.16 -22.61
C TYR A 630 34.90 5.00 -23.85
N GLY A 631 35.64 4.45 -24.83
CA GLY A 631 36.00 5.15 -26.06
C GLY A 631 37.22 6.07 -25.97
N ASN A 632 38.05 5.92 -24.94
CA ASN A 632 39.14 6.85 -24.61
C ASN A 632 40.40 6.59 -25.46
N LEU A 633 40.28 6.93 -26.74
CA LEU A 633 41.30 6.78 -27.77
C LEU A 633 42.61 7.50 -27.40
N GLY A 634 42.53 8.66 -26.77
CA GLY A 634 43.67 9.44 -26.33
C GLY A 634 44.46 8.81 -25.17
N LEU A 635 43.82 8.03 -24.30
CA LEU A 635 44.52 7.22 -23.28
C LEU A 635 45.12 5.94 -23.90
N ILE A 636 44.44 5.33 -24.87
CA ILE A 636 44.91 4.14 -25.58
C ILE A 636 46.18 4.46 -26.39
N THR A 637 46.16 5.51 -27.20
CA THR A 637 47.33 6.01 -27.96
C THR A 637 48.51 6.42 -27.07
N LEU A 638 48.25 6.89 -25.84
CA LEU A 638 49.32 7.20 -24.87
C LEU A 638 50.00 5.94 -24.31
N LEU A 639 49.30 4.80 -24.30
CA LEU A 639 49.77 3.52 -23.73
C LEU A 639 50.13 2.48 -24.80
N GLU A 640 49.97 2.80 -26.09
CA GLU A 640 50.04 1.89 -27.25
C GLU A 640 51.26 0.96 -27.27
N GLU A 641 52.46 1.49 -27.03
CA GLU A 641 53.70 0.69 -26.97
C GLU A 641 53.71 -0.30 -25.79
N GLN A 642 53.00 0.00 -24.71
CA GLN A 642 52.97 -0.76 -23.45
C GLN A 642 51.88 -1.84 -23.43
N ILE A 643 50.95 -1.88 -24.40
CA ILE A 643 49.82 -2.82 -24.39
C ILE A 643 50.29 -4.26 -24.70
N PRO A 644 49.94 -5.26 -23.87
CA PRO A 644 50.10 -6.68 -24.19
C PRO A 644 49.22 -7.12 -25.39
N LEU A 645 49.69 -8.08 -26.19
CA LEU A 645 48.98 -8.49 -27.41
C LEU A 645 47.60 -9.11 -27.12
N GLU A 646 47.49 -9.88 -26.02
CA GLU A 646 46.22 -10.45 -25.55
C GLU A 646 45.22 -9.36 -25.10
N ASP A 647 45.71 -8.29 -24.48
CA ASP A 647 44.90 -7.13 -24.09
C ASP A 647 44.41 -6.33 -25.29
N CYS A 648 45.16 -6.25 -26.39
CA CYS A 648 44.69 -5.60 -27.63
C CYS A 648 43.43 -6.27 -28.18
N ASN A 649 43.43 -7.61 -28.34
CA ASN A 649 42.25 -8.33 -28.83
C ASN A 649 41.06 -8.17 -27.87
N GLN A 650 41.28 -8.27 -26.55
CA GLN A 650 40.23 -8.06 -25.56
C GLN A 650 39.71 -6.61 -25.56
N ALA A 651 40.57 -5.61 -25.76
CA ALA A 651 40.19 -4.21 -25.89
C ALA A 651 39.28 -3.98 -27.11
N ILE A 652 39.62 -4.53 -28.28
CA ILE A 652 38.78 -4.45 -29.48
C ILE A 652 37.40 -5.07 -29.23
N ILE A 653 37.36 -6.27 -28.64
CA ILE A 653 36.10 -6.97 -28.34
C ILE A 653 35.24 -6.20 -27.33
N ILE A 654 35.85 -5.54 -26.35
CA ILE A 654 35.15 -4.69 -25.37
C ILE A 654 34.67 -3.38 -26.00
N ALA A 655 35.48 -2.74 -26.85
CA ALA A 655 35.11 -1.52 -27.58
C ALA A 655 33.92 -1.77 -28.52
N ALA A 656 33.95 -2.86 -29.30
CA ALA A 656 32.85 -3.27 -30.16
C ALA A 656 31.56 -3.57 -29.36
N LYS A 657 31.67 -4.20 -28.18
CA LYS A 657 30.53 -4.46 -27.26
C LYS A 657 30.04 -3.22 -26.52
N ALA A 658 30.77 -2.10 -26.60
CA ALA A 658 30.42 -0.81 -26.04
C ALA A 658 30.13 0.25 -27.12
N ASN A 659 30.04 -0.16 -28.40
CA ASN A 659 29.81 0.68 -29.58
C ASN A 659 30.86 1.80 -29.77
N GLN A 660 32.12 1.55 -29.38
CA GLN A 660 33.24 2.50 -29.44
C GLN A 660 34.06 2.31 -30.72
N TRP A 661 33.45 2.66 -31.85
CA TRP A 661 33.90 2.25 -33.18
C TRP A 661 35.21 2.92 -33.65
N ASP A 662 35.50 4.15 -33.22
CA ASP A 662 36.80 4.79 -33.50
C ASP A 662 37.97 4.03 -32.83
N VAL A 663 37.75 3.50 -31.61
CA VAL A 663 38.74 2.67 -30.90
C VAL A 663 38.89 1.31 -31.57
N VAL A 664 37.80 0.69 -32.05
CA VAL A 664 37.86 -0.53 -32.86
C VAL A 664 38.67 -0.29 -34.14
N SER A 665 38.36 0.77 -34.90
CA SER A 665 39.08 1.11 -36.12
C SER A 665 40.56 1.32 -35.85
N HIS A 666 40.92 2.15 -34.87
CA HIS A 666 42.32 2.46 -34.54
C HIS A 666 43.11 1.22 -34.09
N LEU A 667 42.57 0.41 -33.17
CA LEU A 667 43.27 -0.79 -32.67
C LEU A 667 43.44 -1.87 -33.76
N CYS A 668 42.49 -2.01 -34.69
CA CYS A 668 42.61 -2.95 -35.81
C CYS A 668 43.63 -2.53 -36.88
N HIS A 669 44.08 -1.27 -36.91
CA HIS A 669 45.13 -0.79 -37.81
C HIS A 669 46.56 -1.03 -37.25
N LEU A 670 46.71 -1.65 -36.08
CA LEU A 670 48.03 -1.89 -35.48
C LEU A 670 48.64 -3.20 -36.01
N ASP A 671 49.85 -3.12 -36.59
CA ASP A 671 50.64 -4.26 -37.14
C ASP A 671 50.82 -5.47 -36.19
N ARG A 672 50.54 -5.29 -34.89
CA ARG A 672 50.67 -6.29 -33.83
C ARG A 672 49.37 -7.08 -33.56
N VAL A 673 48.24 -6.72 -34.18
CA VAL A 673 46.91 -7.30 -33.87
C VAL A 673 46.52 -8.39 -34.87
N THR A 674 46.27 -9.59 -34.37
CA THR A 674 45.70 -10.70 -35.16
C THR A 674 44.42 -11.20 -34.51
N LEU A 675 43.27 -10.86 -35.09
CA LEU A 675 41.96 -11.40 -34.73
C LEU A 675 41.77 -12.77 -35.37
N ASN A 676 41.03 -13.67 -34.70
CA ASN A 676 40.60 -14.93 -35.32
C ASN A 676 39.22 -14.79 -36.03
N GLU A 677 38.83 -15.78 -36.83
CA GLU A 677 37.59 -15.71 -37.64
C GLU A 677 36.31 -15.52 -36.77
N ASP A 678 36.24 -16.14 -35.59
CA ASP A 678 35.09 -16.00 -34.68
C ASP A 678 35.04 -14.62 -34.01
N GLU A 679 36.19 -14.02 -33.71
CA GLU A 679 36.31 -12.65 -33.20
C GLU A 679 35.94 -11.64 -34.28
N LEU A 680 36.47 -11.82 -35.49
CA LEU A 680 36.23 -10.95 -36.63
C LEU A 680 34.76 -10.99 -37.07
N GLU A 681 34.12 -12.17 -37.12
CA GLU A 681 32.67 -12.27 -37.32
C GLU A 681 31.88 -11.56 -36.22
N GLN A 682 32.25 -11.73 -34.94
CA GLN A 682 31.56 -11.04 -33.83
C GLN A 682 31.64 -9.52 -33.95
N ILE A 683 32.79 -8.96 -34.33
CA ILE A 683 32.98 -7.52 -34.49
C ILE A 683 32.19 -7.01 -35.72
N ILE A 684 32.27 -7.70 -36.86
CA ILE A 684 31.54 -7.35 -38.08
C ILE A 684 30.02 -7.41 -37.86
N LEU A 685 29.52 -8.41 -37.14
CA LEU A 685 28.09 -8.49 -36.78
C LEU A 685 27.69 -7.47 -35.71
N GLY A 686 28.62 -7.02 -34.86
CA GLY A 686 28.42 -5.85 -34.00
C GLY A 686 28.27 -4.55 -34.80
N ALA A 687 29.19 -4.29 -35.74
CA ALA A 687 29.12 -3.14 -36.64
C ALA A 687 27.84 -3.17 -37.49
N ALA A 688 27.44 -4.35 -37.98
CA ALA A 688 26.18 -4.57 -38.70
C ALA A 688 24.93 -4.38 -37.82
N ALA A 689 25.05 -4.61 -36.51
CA ALA A 689 23.97 -4.36 -35.56
C ALA A 689 23.78 -2.87 -35.28
N GLU A 690 24.80 -2.02 -35.52
CA GLU A 690 24.76 -0.59 -35.23
C GLU A 690 24.72 0.34 -36.44
N GLY A 691 25.05 -0.13 -37.64
CA GLY A 691 24.99 0.67 -38.88
C GLY A 691 26.35 1.13 -39.40
N GLU A 692 27.45 0.63 -38.82
CA GLU A 692 28.83 1.07 -39.11
C GLU A 692 29.40 0.46 -40.39
N LEU A 693 28.84 0.86 -41.53
CA LEU A 693 29.26 0.40 -42.86
C LEU A 693 30.76 0.62 -43.11
N LYS A 694 31.34 1.73 -42.63
CA LYS A 694 32.79 2.00 -42.76
C LYS A 694 33.62 0.94 -42.05
N ILE A 695 33.30 0.60 -40.80
CA ILE A 695 34.06 -0.40 -40.02
C ILE A 695 34.00 -1.78 -40.69
N ILE A 696 32.87 -2.14 -41.31
CA ILE A 696 32.75 -3.41 -42.05
C ILE A 696 33.68 -3.41 -43.28
N HIS A 697 33.82 -2.28 -43.98
CA HIS A 697 34.79 -2.14 -45.08
C HIS A 697 36.24 -2.15 -44.58
N ASP A 698 36.58 -1.33 -43.59
CA ASP A 698 37.91 -1.29 -42.98
C ASP A 698 38.36 -2.71 -42.56
N LEU A 699 37.46 -3.51 -41.96
CA LEU A 699 37.76 -4.88 -41.53
C LEU A 699 37.84 -5.90 -42.67
N PHE A 700 37.05 -5.77 -43.74
CA PHE A 700 37.20 -6.62 -44.92
C PHE A 700 38.53 -6.34 -45.64
N ASP A 701 38.89 -5.06 -45.80
CA ASP A 701 40.10 -4.63 -46.52
C ASP A 701 41.39 -4.96 -45.73
N LEU A 702 41.36 -4.88 -44.39
CA LEU A 702 42.51 -5.21 -43.53
C LEU A 702 42.78 -6.71 -43.39
N TYR A 703 41.75 -7.56 -43.43
CA TYR A 703 41.86 -9.00 -43.11
C TYR A 703 41.52 -9.95 -44.27
N ASP A 704 41.23 -9.44 -45.48
CA ASP A 704 40.82 -10.23 -46.68
C ASP A 704 39.64 -11.19 -46.42
N TYR A 705 38.71 -10.77 -45.54
CA TYR A 705 37.67 -11.63 -44.95
C TYR A 705 36.28 -11.46 -45.62
N GLU A 706 36.22 -11.39 -46.96
CA GLU A 706 34.94 -11.27 -47.67
C GLU A 706 34.36 -12.64 -48.08
N SER A 707 33.27 -13.08 -47.43
CA SER A 707 32.56 -14.31 -47.81
C SER A 707 31.05 -14.11 -48.07
N SER A 708 30.46 -14.97 -48.91
CA SER A 708 29.01 -14.97 -49.15
C SER A 708 28.20 -15.35 -47.91
N ALA A 709 28.79 -16.10 -46.97
CA ALA A 709 28.16 -16.46 -45.70
C ALA A 709 28.08 -15.27 -44.74
N ILE A 710 29.16 -14.48 -44.58
CA ILE A 710 29.13 -13.31 -43.68
C ILE A 710 28.18 -12.22 -44.21
N LYS A 711 28.12 -11.98 -45.53
CA LYS A 711 27.14 -11.06 -46.15
C LYS A 711 25.67 -11.41 -45.80
N ILE A 712 25.33 -12.71 -45.80
CA ILE A 712 24.01 -13.18 -45.38
C ILE A 712 23.77 -12.94 -43.87
N LYS A 713 24.78 -13.16 -43.01
CA LYS A 713 24.66 -12.88 -41.56
C LYS A 713 24.51 -11.36 -41.29
N ILE A 714 25.29 -10.51 -41.97
CA ILE A 714 25.19 -9.04 -41.93
C ILE A 714 23.77 -8.59 -42.29
N LEU A 715 23.20 -9.07 -43.40
CA LEU A 715 21.83 -8.72 -43.82
C LEU A 715 20.77 -9.15 -42.79
N ASN A 716 20.86 -10.37 -42.23
CA ASN A 716 19.96 -10.79 -41.15
C ASN A 716 20.05 -9.85 -39.93
N GLN A 717 21.27 -9.49 -39.52
CA GLN A 717 21.51 -8.66 -38.35
C GLN A 717 21.02 -7.23 -38.55
N ALA A 718 21.38 -6.59 -39.68
CA ALA A 718 20.98 -5.23 -40.02
C ALA A 718 19.46 -5.08 -40.12
N ILE A 719 18.77 -6.06 -40.72
CA ILE A 719 17.30 -6.10 -40.79
C ILE A 719 16.69 -6.27 -39.40
N SER A 720 17.26 -7.09 -38.51
CA SER A 720 16.76 -7.22 -37.12
C SER A 720 16.92 -5.93 -36.29
N ARG A 721 17.78 -5.01 -36.73
CA ARG A 721 18.16 -3.77 -36.02
C ARG A 721 17.76 -2.47 -36.74
N GLY A 722 16.99 -2.54 -37.83
CA GLY A 722 16.52 -1.36 -38.56
C GLY A 722 17.63 -0.54 -39.24
N LYS A 723 18.79 -1.15 -39.57
CA LYS A 723 19.96 -0.41 -40.09
C LYS A 723 19.91 -0.29 -41.62
N PHE A 724 19.05 0.62 -42.10
CA PHE A 724 18.74 0.84 -43.51
C PHE A 724 19.97 1.00 -44.41
N ASN A 725 20.97 1.78 -43.99
CA ASN A 725 22.18 2.05 -44.78
C ASN A 725 22.96 0.77 -45.15
N ILE A 726 23.08 -0.17 -44.21
CA ILE A 726 23.74 -1.47 -44.42
C ILE A 726 22.87 -2.36 -45.32
N VAL A 727 21.55 -2.38 -45.13
CA VAL A 727 20.66 -3.16 -46.00
C VAL A 727 20.70 -2.61 -47.43
N GLN A 728 20.60 -1.29 -47.61
CA GLN A 728 20.70 -0.64 -48.92
C GLN A 728 22.02 -0.97 -49.63
N TYR A 729 23.14 -0.99 -48.90
CA TYR A 729 24.43 -1.38 -49.47
C TYR A 729 24.47 -2.87 -49.85
N PHE A 730 24.30 -3.77 -48.88
CA PHE A 730 24.50 -5.22 -49.08
C PHE A 730 23.40 -5.89 -49.91
N TYR A 731 22.23 -5.26 -50.07
CA TYR A 731 21.18 -5.72 -50.99
C TYR A 731 21.49 -5.32 -52.45
N ASN A 732 21.98 -4.10 -52.67
CA ASN A 732 22.33 -3.61 -54.02
C ASN A 732 23.70 -4.11 -54.50
N SER A 733 24.67 -4.36 -53.61
CA SER A 733 26.02 -4.80 -53.97
C SER A 733 26.12 -6.29 -54.34
N GLY A 734 25.01 -6.91 -54.75
CA GLY A 734 24.95 -8.27 -55.27
C GLY A 734 24.45 -9.32 -54.27
N VAL A 735 23.13 -9.52 -54.23
CA VAL A 735 22.45 -10.70 -53.62
C VAL A 735 22.61 -11.92 -54.54
N THR A 736 23.84 -12.22 -54.95
CA THR A 736 24.18 -13.21 -56.00
C THR A 736 23.86 -14.68 -55.65
N LEU A 737 23.44 -14.95 -54.41
CA LEU A 737 23.27 -16.31 -53.86
C LEU A 737 22.00 -16.50 -53.00
N ALA A 738 21.24 -15.47 -52.65
CA ALA A 738 20.07 -15.65 -51.78
C ALA A 738 18.85 -16.12 -52.58
N ASN A 739 18.29 -17.27 -52.20
CA ASN A 739 17.06 -17.76 -52.81
C ASN A 739 15.83 -16.95 -52.36
N GLN A 740 14.72 -17.05 -53.11
CA GLN A 740 13.46 -16.35 -52.81
C GLN A 740 12.92 -16.61 -51.38
N SER A 741 13.29 -17.73 -50.74
CA SER A 741 12.90 -18.01 -49.35
C SER A 741 13.65 -17.13 -48.36
N ALA A 742 14.93 -16.84 -48.59
CA ALA A 742 15.70 -15.88 -47.79
C ALA A 742 15.15 -14.45 -47.95
N ILE A 743 14.96 -14.00 -49.20
CA ILE A 743 14.38 -12.68 -49.51
C ILE A 743 12.99 -12.52 -48.87
N ASN A 744 12.12 -13.52 -49.01
CA ASN A 744 10.79 -13.49 -48.38
C ASN A 744 10.88 -13.48 -46.84
N LYS A 745 11.86 -14.15 -46.22
CA LYS A 745 12.07 -14.11 -44.76
C LYS A 745 12.55 -12.73 -44.31
N TRP A 746 13.54 -12.17 -44.98
CA TRP A 746 14.08 -10.84 -44.71
C TRP A 746 13.00 -9.75 -44.77
N PHE A 747 12.22 -9.72 -45.85
CA PHE A 747 11.10 -8.81 -46.01
C PHE A 747 10.00 -9.03 -44.96
N HIS A 748 9.70 -10.29 -44.61
CA HIS A 748 8.74 -10.65 -43.56
C HIS A 748 9.20 -10.16 -42.18
N SER A 749 10.49 -10.30 -41.85
CA SER A 749 11.06 -9.82 -40.59
C SER A 749 11.12 -8.29 -40.52
N ALA A 750 11.46 -7.60 -41.61
CA ALA A 750 11.37 -6.14 -41.68
C ALA A 750 9.92 -5.66 -41.44
N SER A 751 8.95 -6.32 -42.07
CA SER A 751 7.52 -6.01 -41.93
C SER A 751 6.99 -6.28 -40.51
N GLU A 752 7.36 -7.40 -39.87
CA GLU A 752 6.92 -7.76 -38.51
C GLU A 752 7.57 -6.91 -37.41
N LEU A 753 8.73 -6.30 -37.69
CA LEU A 753 9.42 -5.38 -36.78
C LEU A 753 9.07 -3.90 -37.03
N GLY A 754 8.21 -3.61 -38.02
CA GLY A 754 7.78 -2.24 -38.36
C GLY A 754 8.84 -1.40 -39.09
N TYR A 755 9.94 -2.00 -39.56
CA TYR A 755 10.98 -1.32 -40.35
C TYR A 755 10.52 -1.15 -41.80
N TRP A 756 9.50 -0.31 -41.98
CA TRP A 756 8.80 -0.11 -43.24
C TRP A 756 9.64 0.58 -44.31
N ASP A 757 10.64 1.37 -43.93
CA ASP A 757 11.67 1.91 -44.82
C ASP A 757 12.46 0.81 -45.53
N ILE A 758 12.96 -0.17 -44.77
CA ILE A 758 13.65 -1.36 -45.27
C ILE A 758 12.69 -2.23 -46.09
N ALA A 759 11.49 -2.49 -45.57
CA ALA A 759 10.51 -3.35 -46.23
C ALA A 759 10.06 -2.78 -47.58
N LEU A 760 9.78 -1.46 -47.67
CA LEU A 760 9.40 -0.79 -48.92
C LEU A 760 10.56 -0.75 -49.92
N PHE A 761 11.78 -0.44 -49.46
CA PHE A 761 12.98 -0.51 -50.31
C PHE A 761 13.20 -1.92 -50.91
N MET A 762 13.09 -2.97 -50.09
CA MET A 762 13.14 -4.35 -50.59
C MET A 762 12.00 -4.68 -51.56
N ALA A 763 10.79 -4.15 -51.32
CA ALA A 763 9.60 -4.44 -52.13
C ALA A 763 9.59 -3.72 -53.49
N ASP A 764 10.27 -2.58 -53.61
CA ASP A 764 10.36 -1.79 -54.86
C ASP A 764 11.67 -2.04 -55.64
N ALA A 765 12.54 -2.94 -55.16
CA ALA A 765 13.80 -3.29 -55.80
C ALA A 765 13.60 -3.96 -57.17
N GLU A 766 14.30 -3.45 -58.20
CA GLU A 766 14.26 -4.01 -59.56
C GLU A 766 14.83 -5.44 -59.61
N GLU A 767 15.91 -5.69 -58.87
CA GLU A 767 16.50 -7.02 -58.72
C GLU A 767 16.00 -7.71 -57.44
N HIS A 768 15.65 -8.99 -57.57
CA HIS A 768 15.24 -9.86 -56.45
C HIS A 768 14.05 -9.36 -55.58
N PRO A 769 12.94 -8.82 -56.13
CA PRO A 769 11.81 -8.38 -55.31
C PRO A 769 11.15 -9.54 -54.51
N PRO A 770 10.62 -9.27 -53.31
CA PRO A 770 9.74 -10.17 -52.57
C PRO A 770 8.56 -10.69 -53.39
N SER A 771 8.14 -11.92 -53.08
CA SER A 771 6.99 -12.52 -53.77
C SER A 771 5.68 -11.83 -53.42
N LEU A 772 4.74 -11.75 -54.37
CA LEU A 772 3.40 -11.18 -54.15
C LEU A 772 2.68 -11.75 -52.90
N CYS A 773 2.89 -13.04 -52.59
CA CYS A 773 2.33 -13.66 -51.38
C CYS A 773 2.94 -13.10 -50.07
N ALA A 774 4.21 -12.73 -50.08
CA ALA A 774 4.84 -12.04 -48.95
C ALA A 774 4.35 -10.58 -48.87
N ILE A 775 4.32 -9.84 -49.98
CA ILE A 775 3.82 -8.46 -50.05
C ILE A 775 2.35 -8.37 -49.58
N GLU A 776 1.49 -9.32 -49.96
CA GLU A 776 0.11 -9.36 -49.49
C GLU A 776 0.00 -9.72 -48.00
N LYS A 777 0.94 -10.49 -47.43
CA LYS A 777 0.99 -10.69 -45.96
C LYS A 777 1.41 -9.41 -45.24
N ALA A 778 2.47 -8.75 -45.71
CA ALA A 778 2.93 -7.48 -45.15
C ALA A 778 1.85 -6.40 -45.22
N PHE A 779 1.13 -6.31 -46.34
CA PHE A 779 -0.03 -5.42 -46.47
C PHE A 779 -1.12 -5.72 -45.42
N ASN A 780 -1.48 -7.00 -45.20
CA ASN A 780 -2.43 -7.35 -44.15
C ASN A 780 -1.89 -7.08 -42.72
N HIS A 781 -0.56 -7.10 -42.54
CA HIS A 781 0.09 -6.74 -41.27
C HIS A 781 0.02 -5.22 -41.03
N ALA A 782 0.41 -4.40 -42.00
CA ALA A 782 0.28 -2.94 -41.95
C ALA A 782 -1.17 -2.48 -41.69
N VAL A 783 -2.15 -3.14 -42.32
CA VAL A 783 -3.59 -2.91 -42.07
C VAL A 783 -4.02 -3.30 -40.65
N ALA A 784 -3.38 -4.28 -40.02
CA ALA A 784 -3.63 -4.64 -38.62
C ALA A 784 -2.92 -3.71 -37.62
N GLY A 785 -1.73 -3.19 -37.98
CA GLY A 785 -0.97 -2.20 -37.21
C GLY A 785 -1.49 -0.76 -37.31
N LEU A 786 -2.29 -0.46 -38.34
CA LEU A 786 -2.74 0.88 -38.76
C LEU A 786 -1.65 1.75 -39.41
N ASP A 787 -0.62 1.12 -39.99
CA ASP A 787 0.53 1.77 -40.62
C ASP A 787 0.18 2.40 -41.98
N LEU A 788 -0.44 3.59 -41.95
CA LEU A 788 -0.99 4.23 -43.16
C LEU A 788 0.06 4.48 -44.25
N GLU A 789 1.27 4.88 -43.87
CA GLU A 789 2.39 5.10 -44.81
C GLU A 789 2.84 3.81 -45.48
N ALA A 790 2.91 2.70 -44.73
CA ALA A 790 3.23 1.38 -45.27
C ALA A 790 2.13 0.86 -46.21
N ILE A 791 0.85 1.08 -45.87
CA ILE A 791 -0.30 0.75 -46.72
C ILE A 791 -0.21 1.49 -48.06
N GLN A 792 0.09 2.80 -48.03
CA GLN A 792 0.26 3.62 -49.24
C GLN A 792 1.49 3.17 -50.05
N GLY A 793 2.65 3.00 -49.40
CA GLY A 793 3.88 2.54 -50.04
C GLY A 793 3.70 1.19 -50.74
N LEU A 794 3.16 0.18 -50.03
CA LEU A 794 2.91 -1.15 -50.59
C LEU A 794 1.90 -1.11 -51.76
N CYS A 795 0.92 -0.21 -51.75
CA CYS A 795 -0.01 -0.02 -52.87
C CYS A 795 0.58 0.74 -54.07
N ASN A 796 1.68 1.48 -53.87
CA ASN A 796 2.34 2.29 -54.88
C ASN A 796 3.56 1.62 -55.54
N LEU A 797 3.97 0.44 -55.07
CA LEU A 797 5.12 -0.32 -55.60
C LEU A 797 5.09 -0.48 -57.13
N SER A 798 6.25 -0.31 -57.76
CA SER A 798 6.49 -0.61 -59.17
C SER A 798 6.42 -2.12 -59.45
N THR A 799 6.90 -2.96 -58.54
CA THR A 799 6.88 -4.43 -58.66
C THR A 799 5.91 -5.08 -57.66
N ASN A 800 5.21 -6.13 -58.11
CA ASN A 800 4.30 -6.96 -57.29
C ASN A 800 3.29 -6.24 -56.32
N PRO A 801 2.70 -5.08 -56.64
CA PRO A 801 1.77 -4.40 -55.73
C PRO A 801 0.51 -5.24 -55.39
N PRO A 802 0.00 -5.22 -54.14
CA PRO A 802 -1.10 -6.07 -53.66
C PRO A 802 -2.31 -6.13 -54.60
N ARG A 803 -2.90 -7.33 -54.75
CA ARG A 803 -4.10 -7.48 -55.60
C ARG A 803 -5.27 -6.68 -55.02
N GLY A 804 -6.08 -6.10 -55.92
CA GLY A 804 -7.26 -5.31 -55.54
C GLY A 804 -8.24 -6.04 -54.62
N THR A 805 -8.35 -7.37 -54.72
CA THR A 805 -9.19 -8.21 -53.84
C THR A 805 -8.69 -8.32 -52.40
N ILE A 806 -7.41 -8.04 -52.13
CA ILE A 806 -6.86 -7.95 -50.77
C ILE A 806 -7.13 -6.55 -50.20
N ILE A 807 -6.86 -5.50 -50.99
CA ILE A 807 -7.16 -4.11 -50.63
C ILE A 807 -8.67 -3.93 -50.34
N GLN A 808 -9.53 -4.52 -51.18
CA GLN A 808 -10.98 -4.59 -51.00
C GLN A 808 -11.36 -5.18 -49.64
N ARG A 809 -10.82 -6.37 -49.30
CA ARG A 809 -11.14 -7.05 -48.03
C ARG A 809 -10.68 -6.23 -46.83
N ALA A 810 -9.53 -5.58 -46.93
CA ALA A 810 -9.05 -4.65 -45.91
C ALA A 810 -9.97 -3.42 -45.75
N PHE A 811 -10.45 -2.84 -46.85
CA PHE A 811 -11.41 -1.73 -46.82
C PHE A 811 -12.76 -2.14 -46.20
N VAL A 812 -13.34 -3.27 -46.61
CA VAL A 812 -14.58 -3.80 -46.01
C VAL A 812 -14.38 -4.08 -44.52
N LYS A 813 -13.22 -4.64 -44.13
CA LYS A 813 -12.84 -4.89 -42.73
C LYS A 813 -12.74 -3.58 -41.91
N ALA A 814 -12.15 -2.53 -42.47
CA ALA A 814 -12.03 -1.21 -41.82
C ALA A 814 -13.41 -0.55 -41.62
N CYS A 815 -14.26 -0.58 -42.65
CA CYS A 815 -15.65 -0.12 -42.56
C CYS A 815 -16.49 -0.95 -41.58
N GLN A 816 -16.23 -2.26 -41.46
CA GLN A 816 -16.88 -3.13 -40.47
C GLN A 816 -16.41 -2.84 -39.03
N SER A 817 -15.13 -2.54 -38.82
CA SER A 817 -14.53 -2.36 -37.50
C SER A 817 -14.69 -0.96 -36.91
N GLY A 818 -14.94 0.06 -37.73
CA GLY A 818 -15.06 1.45 -37.28
C GLY A 818 -13.77 2.28 -37.47
N CYS A 819 -12.78 1.74 -38.19
CA CYS A 819 -11.47 2.41 -38.33
C CYS A 819 -11.48 3.50 -39.43
N LEU A 820 -11.94 4.71 -39.08
CA LEU A 820 -11.95 5.87 -39.97
C LEU A 820 -10.57 6.21 -40.58
N PRO A 821 -9.41 6.11 -39.88
CA PRO A 821 -8.10 6.37 -40.48
C PRO A 821 -7.77 5.45 -41.66
N LEU A 822 -8.04 4.14 -41.54
CA LEU A 822 -7.89 3.20 -42.65
C LEU A 822 -8.86 3.53 -43.79
N VAL A 823 -10.12 3.86 -43.49
CA VAL A 823 -11.12 4.22 -44.52
C VAL A 823 -10.69 5.45 -45.32
N ARG A 824 -10.08 6.46 -44.68
CA ARG A 824 -9.46 7.61 -45.37
C ARG A 824 -8.28 7.16 -46.23
N CYS A 825 -7.31 6.47 -45.63
CA CYS A 825 -6.11 5.99 -46.33
C CYS A 825 -6.45 5.15 -47.58
N PHE A 826 -7.48 4.31 -47.52
CA PHE A 826 -7.97 3.53 -48.67
C PHE A 826 -8.77 4.34 -49.70
N HIS A 827 -9.41 5.43 -49.29
CA HIS A 827 -10.08 6.37 -50.20
C HIS A 827 -9.07 7.18 -51.03
N ASP A 828 -7.93 7.51 -50.41
CA ASP A 828 -6.87 8.33 -51.01
C ASP A 828 -5.89 7.52 -51.89
N LEU A 829 -6.04 6.19 -51.97
CA LEU A 829 -5.20 5.34 -52.84
C LEU A 829 -5.44 5.61 -54.34
N PRO A 830 -4.39 5.58 -55.19
CA PRO A 830 -4.55 5.78 -56.64
C PRO A 830 -5.32 4.64 -57.33
N ARG A 831 -5.43 3.46 -56.70
CA ARG A 831 -6.26 2.33 -57.17
C ARG A 831 -7.69 2.48 -56.67
N LYS A 832 -8.55 3.08 -57.51
CA LYS A 832 -9.98 3.25 -57.22
C LYS A 832 -10.65 1.90 -56.88
N ILE A 833 -11.28 1.84 -55.71
CA ILE A 833 -12.08 0.70 -55.25
C ILE A 833 -13.29 0.53 -56.18
N VAL A 834 -13.62 -0.72 -56.51
CA VAL A 834 -14.76 -1.05 -57.38
C VAL A 834 -16.08 -0.86 -56.61
N ARG A 835 -17.14 -0.50 -57.34
CA ARG A 835 -18.33 0.13 -56.75
C ARG A 835 -19.18 -0.79 -55.87
N ALA A 836 -19.41 -2.04 -56.27
CA ALA A 836 -20.29 -2.95 -55.53
C ALA A 836 -19.68 -3.35 -54.18
N GLU A 837 -18.36 -3.41 -54.14
CA GLU A 837 -17.51 -3.75 -53.00
C GLU A 837 -17.40 -2.58 -52.01
N PHE A 838 -17.48 -1.33 -52.52
CA PHE A 838 -17.66 -0.16 -51.68
C PHE A 838 -19.07 -0.11 -51.07
N GLU A 839 -20.11 -0.48 -51.82
CA GLU A 839 -21.49 -0.58 -51.33
C GLU A 839 -21.61 -1.64 -50.22
N GLU A 840 -20.95 -2.81 -50.36
CA GLU A 840 -20.79 -3.83 -49.31
C GLU A 840 -20.09 -3.27 -48.05
N ALA A 841 -18.99 -2.52 -48.21
CA ALA A 841 -18.28 -1.89 -47.09
C ALA A 841 -19.16 -0.87 -46.35
N VAL A 842 -19.90 -0.04 -47.08
CA VAL A 842 -20.84 0.95 -46.52
C VAL A 842 -21.97 0.27 -45.76
N ASP A 843 -22.59 -0.79 -46.30
CA ASP A 843 -23.59 -1.58 -45.57
C ASP A 843 -23.00 -2.18 -44.28
N HIS A 844 -21.74 -2.65 -44.29
CA HIS A 844 -21.06 -3.10 -43.07
C HIS A 844 -20.85 -1.98 -42.04
N ALA A 845 -20.52 -0.75 -42.45
CA ALA A 845 -20.46 0.40 -41.53
C ALA A 845 -21.84 0.72 -40.94
N ILE A 846 -22.88 0.74 -41.77
CA ILE A 846 -24.26 1.04 -41.36
C ILE A 846 -24.84 -0.04 -40.45
N MET A 847 -24.57 -1.33 -40.73
CA MET A 847 -25.06 -2.43 -39.89
C MET A 847 -24.44 -2.43 -38.49
N ASN A 848 -23.18 -2.00 -38.35
CA ASN A 848 -22.51 -1.90 -37.06
C ASN A 848 -22.80 -0.57 -36.34
N GLY A 849 -23.09 0.51 -37.07
CA GLY A 849 -23.49 1.81 -36.51
C GLY A 849 -22.41 2.90 -36.56
N HIS A 850 -21.40 2.75 -37.42
CA HIS A 850 -20.22 3.63 -37.43
C HIS A 850 -20.51 4.98 -38.11
N LEU A 851 -21.19 5.88 -37.37
CA LEU A 851 -21.66 7.19 -37.86
C LEU A 851 -20.57 7.97 -38.60
N GLU A 852 -19.38 8.13 -38.02
CA GLU A 852 -18.30 8.93 -38.62
C GLU A 852 -17.86 8.43 -40.00
N ILE A 853 -17.78 7.11 -40.19
CA ILE A 853 -17.45 6.49 -41.48
C ILE A 853 -18.56 6.74 -42.50
N VAL A 854 -19.83 6.56 -42.09
CA VAL A 854 -20.97 6.79 -42.98
C VAL A 854 -21.06 8.28 -43.35
N THR A 855 -20.87 9.18 -42.40
CA THR A 855 -20.81 10.63 -42.63
C THR A 855 -19.66 11.02 -43.56
N TYR A 856 -18.46 10.48 -43.37
CA TYR A 856 -17.32 10.73 -44.25
C TYR A 856 -17.57 10.23 -45.68
N LEU A 857 -18.04 8.98 -45.83
CA LEU A 857 -18.24 8.36 -47.14
C LEU A 857 -19.42 8.96 -47.93
N TYR A 858 -20.54 9.31 -47.28
CA TYR A 858 -21.67 9.97 -47.95
C TYR A 858 -21.43 11.47 -48.24
N ASN A 859 -20.54 12.14 -47.51
CA ASN A 859 -20.11 13.50 -47.84
C ASN A 859 -18.99 13.55 -48.89
N SER A 860 -18.36 12.42 -49.24
CA SER A 860 -17.38 12.36 -50.33
C SER A 860 -18.05 12.66 -51.68
N PRO A 861 -17.46 13.53 -52.53
CA PRO A 861 -18.05 13.90 -53.83
C PRO A 861 -18.18 12.72 -54.80
N THR A 862 -17.51 11.60 -54.52
CA THR A 862 -17.61 10.36 -55.30
C THR A 862 -18.96 9.64 -55.12
N TYR A 863 -19.64 9.83 -53.98
CA TYR A 863 -20.85 9.05 -53.60
C TYR A 863 -22.06 9.91 -53.18
N SER A 864 -21.86 11.18 -52.84
CA SER A 864 -22.90 12.08 -52.31
C SER A 864 -24.11 12.36 -53.22
N SER A 865 -24.14 11.78 -54.43
CA SER A 865 -25.15 12.07 -55.47
C SER A 865 -26.08 10.89 -55.78
N ASP A 866 -25.92 9.72 -55.16
CA ASP A 866 -26.77 8.56 -55.44
C ASP A 866 -27.95 8.39 -54.44
N GLN A 867 -29.13 8.81 -54.91
CA GLN A 867 -30.41 8.67 -54.20
C GLN A 867 -30.74 7.21 -53.84
N SER A 868 -30.27 6.22 -54.61
CA SER A 868 -30.47 4.80 -54.33
C SER A 868 -29.71 4.37 -53.09
N LEU A 869 -28.44 4.77 -52.96
CA LEU A 869 -27.60 4.44 -51.80
C LEU A 869 -28.11 5.10 -50.53
N ILE A 870 -28.53 6.38 -50.60
CA ILE A 870 -29.15 7.08 -49.47
C ILE A 870 -30.43 6.36 -49.02
N ASN A 871 -31.25 5.92 -49.97
CA ASN A 871 -32.46 5.15 -49.66
C ASN A 871 -32.13 3.78 -49.03
N HIS A 872 -31.10 3.08 -49.53
CA HIS A 872 -30.66 1.81 -48.97
C HIS A 872 -30.12 1.98 -47.55
N GLY A 873 -29.25 2.97 -47.33
CA GLY A 873 -28.65 3.25 -46.03
C GLY A 873 -29.67 3.54 -44.94
N LEU A 874 -30.69 4.35 -45.23
CA LEU A 874 -31.80 4.59 -44.29
C LEU A 874 -32.56 3.29 -43.95
N ILE A 875 -32.86 2.45 -44.95
CA ILE A 875 -33.56 1.17 -44.74
C ILE A 875 -32.69 0.20 -43.91
N THR A 876 -31.39 0.09 -44.21
CA THR A 876 -30.46 -0.78 -43.47
C THR A 876 -30.27 -0.30 -42.03
N ALA A 877 -30.10 1.01 -41.80
CA ALA A 877 -30.02 1.60 -40.47
C ALA A 877 -31.30 1.36 -39.64
N ALA A 878 -32.48 1.60 -40.23
CA ALA A 878 -33.76 1.38 -39.55
C ALA A 878 -34.08 -0.10 -39.29
N LYS A 879 -33.66 -1.00 -40.18
CA LYS A 879 -33.74 -2.46 -40.00
C LYS A 879 -32.79 -2.99 -38.91
N LYS A 880 -31.72 -2.25 -38.61
CA LYS A 880 -30.68 -2.59 -37.61
C LYS A 880 -30.78 -1.80 -36.30
N GLY A 881 -31.73 -0.87 -36.17
CA GLY A 881 -31.98 -0.11 -34.95
C GLY A 881 -30.95 0.99 -34.68
N LYS A 882 -30.33 1.55 -35.72
CA LYS A 882 -29.30 2.58 -35.60
C LYS A 882 -29.93 3.98 -35.70
N SER A 883 -30.44 4.48 -34.59
CA SER A 883 -31.11 5.79 -34.47
C SER A 883 -30.26 6.94 -35.01
N GLU A 884 -29.01 7.07 -34.57
CA GLU A 884 -28.07 8.12 -35.00
C GLU A 884 -27.86 8.17 -36.53
N LEU A 885 -27.70 7.00 -37.15
CA LEU A 885 -27.59 6.89 -38.61
C LEU A 885 -28.90 7.24 -39.33
N VAL A 886 -30.04 6.86 -38.74
CA VAL A 886 -31.36 7.25 -39.25
C VAL A 886 -31.58 8.75 -39.14
N GLU A 887 -31.15 9.39 -38.05
CA GLU A 887 -31.17 10.85 -37.88
C GLU A 887 -30.29 11.55 -38.91
N PHE A 888 -29.05 11.09 -39.10
CA PHE A 888 -28.12 11.57 -40.13
C PHE A 888 -28.72 11.48 -41.55
N PHE A 889 -29.31 10.34 -41.94
CA PHE A 889 -29.98 10.23 -43.23
C PHE A 889 -31.23 11.12 -43.32
N CYS A 890 -31.98 11.31 -42.23
CA CYS A 890 -33.15 12.18 -42.20
C CYS A 890 -32.80 13.69 -42.21
N SER A 891 -31.60 14.07 -41.78
CA SER A 891 -31.11 15.47 -41.79
C SER A 891 -30.57 15.93 -43.15
N MET A 892 -30.42 15.04 -44.13
CA MET A 892 -29.91 15.37 -45.46
C MET A 892 -30.81 16.37 -46.22
N THR A 893 -30.17 17.30 -46.94
CA THR A 893 -30.84 18.46 -47.56
C THR A 893 -31.40 18.14 -48.96
N THR A 894 -31.97 19.14 -49.64
CA THR A 894 -33.03 18.94 -50.65
C THR A 894 -32.67 18.15 -51.91
N LYS A 895 -31.38 17.97 -52.23
CA LYS A 895 -30.92 17.12 -53.36
C LYS A 895 -30.61 15.67 -52.96
N THR A 896 -30.52 15.38 -51.67
CA THR A 896 -30.03 14.10 -51.12
C THR A 896 -30.94 13.55 -50.02
N LYS A 897 -32.16 14.07 -49.85
CA LYS A 897 -33.09 13.59 -48.82
C LYS A 897 -33.66 12.20 -49.15
N PRO A 898 -33.93 11.34 -48.16
CA PRO A 898 -34.63 10.08 -48.38
C PRO A 898 -36.05 10.26 -48.94
N THR A 899 -36.53 9.32 -49.75
CA THR A 899 -37.91 9.43 -50.28
C THR A 899 -38.97 9.10 -49.22
N GLN A 900 -40.16 9.67 -49.36
CA GLN A 900 -41.33 9.33 -48.53
C GLN A 900 -41.71 7.84 -48.59
N HIS A 901 -41.44 7.16 -49.71
CA HIS A 901 -41.61 5.70 -49.76
C HIS A 901 -40.57 4.98 -48.88
N THR A 902 -39.31 5.43 -48.91
CA THR A 902 -38.22 4.91 -48.09
C THR A 902 -38.47 5.11 -46.60
N LEU A 903 -38.88 6.31 -46.18
CA LEU A 903 -39.24 6.63 -44.79
C LEU A 903 -40.35 5.70 -44.28
N ASN A 904 -41.38 5.49 -45.11
CA ASN A 904 -42.47 4.57 -44.79
C ASN A 904 -42.01 3.10 -44.73
N GLN A 905 -41.01 2.68 -45.52
CA GLN A 905 -40.41 1.35 -45.38
C GLN A 905 -39.55 1.23 -44.10
N ALA A 906 -38.68 2.22 -43.85
CA ALA A 906 -37.80 2.29 -42.69
C ALA A 906 -38.58 2.21 -41.37
N LEU A 907 -39.67 2.96 -41.28
CA LEU A 907 -40.55 2.99 -40.11
C LEU A 907 -41.27 1.63 -39.89
N ASN A 908 -41.66 0.93 -40.97
CA ASN A 908 -42.14 -0.46 -40.88
C ASN A 908 -41.04 -1.47 -40.49
N TRP A 909 -39.78 -1.24 -40.88
CA TRP A 909 -38.65 -2.08 -40.46
C TRP A 909 -38.28 -1.88 -38.99
N ALA A 910 -38.34 -0.65 -38.47
CA ALA A 910 -38.16 -0.36 -37.05
C ALA A 910 -39.20 -1.11 -36.19
N VAL A 911 -40.48 -1.10 -36.59
CA VAL A 911 -41.54 -1.91 -35.94
C VAL A 911 -41.21 -3.40 -35.98
N LYS A 912 -40.82 -3.96 -37.14
CA LYS A 912 -40.46 -5.38 -37.24
C LYS A 912 -39.29 -5.74 -36.33
N GLY A 913 -38.29 -4.87 -36.21
CA GLY A 913 -37.13 -5.04 -35.32
C GLY A 913 -37.39 -4.80 -33.83
N ASN A 914 -38.53 -4.19 -33.46
CA ASN A 914 -38.79 -3.60 -32.14
C ASN A 914 -37.86 -2.42 -31.77
N HIS A 915 -37.29 -1.75 -32.78
CA HIS A 915 -36.34 -0.65 -32.63
C HIS A 915 -37.06 0.64 -32.25
N THR A 916 -37.51 0.70 -30.99
CA THR A 916 -38.41 1.75 -30.50
C THR A 916 -37.79 3.14 -30.61
N GLU A 917 -36.51 3.30 -30.25
CA GLU A 917 -35.87 4.62 -30.38
C GLU A 917 -35.76 5.05 -31.85
N THR A 918 -35.32 4.16 -32.74
CA THR A 918 -35.25 4.45 -34.19
C THR A 918 -36.62 4.76 -34.80
N PHE A 919 -37.69 4.14 -34.28
CA PHE A 919 -39.07 4.47 -34.65
C PHE A 919 -39.43 5.90 -34.21
N ILE A 920 -39.07 6.28 -32.97
CA ILE A 920 -39.27 7.61 -32.41
C ILE A 920 -38.47 8.67 -33.20
N THR A 921 -37.20 8.39 -33.52
CA THR A 921 -36.35 9.24 -34.38
C THR A 921 -37.02 9.53 -35.73
N LEU A 922 -37.58 8.50 -36.38
CA LEU A 922 -38.29 8.66 -37.67
C LEU A 922 -39.53 9.54 -37.54
N CYS A 923 -40.33 9.38 -36.48
CA CYS A 923 -41.51 10.23 -36.25
C CYS A 923 -41.14 11.68 -35.91
N ARG A 924 -40.08 11.90 -35.12
CA ARG A 924 -39.65 13.22 -34.67
C ARG A 924 -38.87 14.04 -35.71
N SER A 925 -38.49 13.45 -36.85
CA SER A 925 -37.70 14.13 -37.90
C SER A 925 -38.42 15.39 -38.43
N PRO A 926 -37.90 16.61 -38.16
CA PRO A 926 -38.61 17.84 -38.51
C PRO A 926 -38.55 18.16 -40.02
N LEU A 927 -37.52 17.66 -40.71
CA LEU A 927 -37.32 17.89 -42.15
C LEU A 927 -38.08 16.87 -43.02
N ASN A 928 -38.34 15.67 -42.50
CA ASN A 928 -38.86 14.54 -43.26
C ASN A 928 -39.82 13.64 -42.43
N PRO A 929 -40.91 14.19 -41.86
CA PRO A 929 -41.85 13.40 -41.06
C PRO A 929 -42.58 12.32 -41.89
N PRO A 930 -43.02 11.22 -41.27
CA PRO A 930 -43.75 10.14 -41.93
C PRO A 930 -45.20 10.54 -42.25
N SER A 931 -45.80 9.93 -43.27
CA SER A 931 -47.19 10.24 -43.62
C SER A 931 -48.19 9.65 -42.61
N ASN A 932 -49.30 10.35 -42.34
CA ASN A 932 -50.39 9.87 -41.47
C ASN A 932 -50.95 8.48 -41.88
N SER A 933 -50.80 8.10 -43.15
CA SER A 933 -51.12 6.75 -43.64
C SER A 933 -50.11 5.70 -43.21
N ALA A 934 -48.82 6.03 -43.14
CA ALA A 934 -47.75 5.16 -42.67
C ALA A 934 -47.77 5.01 -41.14
N VAL A 935 -48.01 6.08 -40.39
CA VAL A 935 -48.20 6.03 -38.93
C VAL A 935 -49.34 5.06 -38.56
N LYS A 936 -50.48 5.13 -39.26
CA LYS A 936 -51.60 4.17 -39.12
C LYS A 936 -51.21 2.73 -39.49
N ALA A 937 -50.51 2.54 -40.61
CA ALA A 937 -50.08 1.21 -41.04
C ALA A 937 -49.10 0.58 -40.03
N ALA A 938 -48.18 1.37 -39.51
CA ALA A 938 -47.18 0.96 -38.54
C ALA A 938 -47.74 0.74 -37.14
N PHE A 939 -48.76 1.51 -36.73
CA PHE A 939 -49.54 1.22 -35.52
C PHE A 939 -50.19 -0.16 -35.59
N LEU A 940 -50.90 -0.45 -36.68
CA LEU A 940 -51.53 -1.77 -36.89
C LEU A 940 -50.48 -2.90 -37.03
N LEU A 941 -49.30 -2.61 -37.56
CA LEU A 941 -48.17 -3.54 -37.60
C LEU A 941 -47.59 -3.77 -36.20
N ALA A 942 -47.38 -2.73 -35.39
CA ALA A 942 -46.88 -2.82 -34.02
C ALA A 942 -47.82 -3.66 -33.14
N VAL A 943 -49.13 -3.45 -33.30
CA VAL A 943 -50.17 -4.25 -32.64
C VAL A 943 -50.19 -5.71 -33.15
N LYS A 944 -49.85 -5.98 -34.41
CA LYS A 944 -49.71 -7.34 -34.95
C LYS A 944 -48.45 -8.05 -34.44
N GLU A 945 -47.29 -7.40 -34.46
CA GLU A 945 -45.99 -7.97 -34.07
C GLU A 945 -45.72 -7.90 -32.55
N GLY A 946 -46.66 -7.37 -31.74
CA GLY A 946 -46.58 -7.35 -30.27
C GLY A 946 -45.71 -6.23 -29.68
N ARG A 947 -45.46 -5.14 -30.42
CA ARG A 947 -44.50 -4.08 -30.03
C ARG A 947 -45.11 -3.05 -29.09
N GLN A 948 -45.38 -3.45 -27.84
CA GLN A 948 -46.12 -2.65 -26.86
C GLN A 948 -45.56 -1.23 -26.70
N SER A 949 -44.24 -1.03 -26.59
CA SER A 949 -43.63 0.30 -26.44
C SER A 949 -43.94 1.25 -27.59
N ILE A 950 -43.95 0.75 -28.83
CA ILE A 950 -44.31 1.54 -30.02
C ILE A 950 -45.81 1.86 -30.04
N VAL A 951 -46.65 0.91 -29.62
CA VAL A 951 -48.10 1.14 -29.47
C VAL A 951 -48.36 2.23 -28.40
N THR A 952 -47.64 2.19 -27.28
CA THR A 952 -47.74 3.18 -26.20
C THR A 952 -47.25 4.57 -26.63
N TYR A 953 -46.14 4.66 -27.38
CA TYR A 953 -45.69 5.93 -27.96
C TYR A 953 -46.73 6.53 -28.90
N LEU A 954 -47.27 5.72 -29.82
CA LEU A 954 -48.25 6.19 -30.81
C LEU A 954 -49.59 6.59 -30.17
N CYS A 955 -50.03 5.90 -29.12
CA CYS A 955 -51.23 6.24 -28.35
C CYS A 955 -51.02 7.31 -27.26
N SER A 956 -49.83 7.92 -27.16
CA SER A 956 -49.59 9.07 -26.27
C SER A 956 -49.20 10.33 -27.05
N GLN A 957 -48.30 10.22 -28.02
CA GLN A 957 -47.76 11.36 -28.77
C GLN A 957 -48.44 11.56 -30.15
N GLU A 958 -48.87 10.49 -30.81
CA GLU A 958 -49.40 10.51 -32.19
C GLU A 958 -50.93 10.31 -32.24
N MET A 959 -51.64 10.50 -31.13
CA MET A 959 -53.08 10.21 -31.02
C MET A 959 -53.94 10.92 -32.06
N ASN A 960 -53.59 12.15 -32.44
CA ASN A 960 -54.30 12.93 -33.47
C ASN A 960 -54.21 12.30 -34.87
N SER A 961 -53.22 11.43 -35.11
CA SER A 961 -53.14 10.64 -36.33
C SER A 961 -54.10 9.43 -36.31
N LEU A 962 -54.44 8.90 -35.14
CA LEU A 962 -55.19 7.66 -34.97
C LEU A 962 -56.70 7.91 -34.87
N THR A 963 -57.49 7.15 -35.62
CA THR A 963 -58.97 7.23 -35.56
C THR A 963 -59.56 6.14 -34.68
N GLN A 964 -60.73 6.37 -34.09
CA GLN A 964 -61.52 5.34 -33.38
C GLN A 964 -61.55 3.98 -34.11
N ARG A 965 -61.78 3.99 -35.44
CA ARG A 965 -61.77 2.77 -36.26
C ARG A 965 -60.42 2.07 -36.27
N THR A 966 -59.33 2.83 -36.30
CA THR A 966 -57.95 2.32 -36.22
C THR A 966 -57.68 1.66 -34.86
N ILE A 967 -58.12 2.26 -33.75
CA ILE A 967 -58.01 1.66 -32.41
C ILE A 967 -58.85 0.38 -32.30
N GLU A 968 -60.06 0.36 -32.86
CA GLU A 968 -60.91 -0.82 -32.83
C GLU A 968 -60.42 -1.95 -33.75
N ASP A 969 -59.82 -1.63 -34.90
CA ASP A 969 -59.19 -2.63 -35.77
C ASP A 969 -57.87 -3.14 -35.17
N ALA A 970 -57.13 -2.30 -34.43
CA ALA A 970 -56.02 -2.71 -33.57
C ALA A 970 -56.47 -3.69 -32.47
N LEU A 971 -57.53 -3.41 -31.71
CA LEU A 971 -58.05 -4.35 -30.70
C LEU A 971 -58.38 -5.73 -31.32
N LYS A 972 -59.01 -5.74 -32.51
CA LYS A 972 -59.31 -6.97 -33.27
C LYS A 972 -58.05 -7.71 -33.75
N LEU A 973 -56.92 -7.02 -33.90
CA LEU A 973 -55.60 -7.59 -34.23
C LEU A 973 -54.87 -8.08 -32.99
N ALA A 974 -54.84 -7.32 -31.89
CA ALA A 974 -54.23 -7.73 -30.62
C ALA A 974 -54.81 -9.06 -30.12
N VAL A 975 -56.14 -9.21 -30.17
CA VAL A 975 -56.82 -10.49 -29.89
C VAL A 975 -56.57 -11.54 -30.99
N LYS A 976 -56.34 -11.17 -32.26
CA LYS A 976 -55.99 -12.16 -33.30
C LYS A 976 -54.60 -12.78 -33.06
N PHE A 977 -53.65 -11.99 -32.57
CA PHE A 977 -52.24 -12.35 -32.43
C PHE A 977 -51.81 -12.64 -30.98
N LYS A 978 -52.76 -12.71 -30.05
CA LYS A 978 -52.58 -13.11 -28.63
C LYS A 978 -51.69 -12.18 -27.79
N HIS A 979 -51.88 -10.86 -27.91
CA HIS A 979 -51.08 -9.84 -27.20
C HIS A 979 -51.83 -9.22 -26.01
N PRO A 980 -51.83 -9.82 -24.80
CA PRO A 980 -52.66 -9.37 -23.68
C PRO A 980 -52.33 -7.95 -23.20
N GLY A 981 -51.05 -7.60 -23.05
CA GLY A 981 -50.63 -6.26 -22.60
C GLY A 981 -51.14 -5.14 -23.52
N ILE A 982 -51.15 -5.38 -24.83
CA ILE A 982 -51.72 -4.45 -25.83
C ILE A 982 -53.25 -4.43 -25.75
N VAL A 983 -53.93 -5.56 -25.50
CA VAL A 983 -55.39 -5.56 -25.29
C VAL A 983 -55.78 -4.71 -24.08
N ARG A 984 -55.06 -4.86 -22.94
CA ARG A 984 -55.30 -4.06 -21.72
C ARG A 984 -55.10 -2.58 -22.00
N TYR A 985 -53.90 -2.22 -22.47
CA TYR A 985 -53.54 -0.84 -22.78
C TYR A 985 -54.51 -0.15 -23.75
N LEU A 986 -54.95 -0.83 -24.82
CA LEU A 986 -55.93 -0.27 -25.76
C LEU A 986 -57.34 -0.11 -25.18
N CYS A 987 -57.70 -0.84 -24.12
CA CYS A 987 -58.97 -0.66 -23.41
C CYS A 987 -58.91 0.42 -22.32
N GLU A 988 -57.70 0.76 -21.86
CA GLU A 988 -57.43 1.75 -20.80
C GLU A 988 -57.15 3.17 -21.33
N LEU A 989 -57.16 3.38 -22.66
CA LEU A 989 -57.03 4.68 -23.29
C LEU A 989 -58.18 5.64 -22.89
N SER A 990 -57.81 6.81 -22.36
CA SER A 990 -58.76 7.88 -21.99
C SER A 990 -59.48 8.51 -23.19
N SER A 991 -58.86 8.46 -24.38
CA SER A 991 -59.41 8.96 -25.64
C SER A 991 -59.41 7.85 -26.70
N ASN A 992 -60.42 7.87 -27.59
CA ASN A 992 -60.68 6.82 -28.59
C ASN A 992 -60.85 5.39 -28.00
N SER A 993 -61.37 5.26 -26.77
CA SER A 993 -61.62 3.97 -26.11
C SER A 993 -62.50 3.04 -26.98
N PRO A 994 -62.20 1.73 -27.11
CA PRO A 994 -62.97 0.81 -27.96
C PRO A 994 -64.46 0.73 -27.59
N GLN A 995 -65.36 0.95 -28.56
CA GLN A 995 -66.80 0.92 -28.28
C GLN A 995 -67.29 -0.47 -27.89
N LYS A 996 -68.35 -0.54 -27.06
CA LYS A 996 -69.04 -1.78 -26.61
C LYS A 996 -69.26 -2.82 -27.71
N LYS A 997 -69.57 -2.39 -28.93
CA LYS A 997 -69.74 -3.27 -30.11
C LYS A 997 -68.43 -3.99 -30.49
N SER A 998 -67.32 -3.26 -30.55
CA SER A 998 -66.00 -3.81 -30.87
C SER A 998 -65.37 -4.56 -29.70
N LEU A 999 -65.61 -4.15 -28.45
CA LEU A 999 -65.31 -4.96 -27.26
C LEU A 999 -66.05 -6.32 -27.30
N SER A 1000 -67.34 -6.34 -27.66
CA SER A 1000 -68.11 -7.59 -27.77
C SER A 1000 -67.59 -8.51 -28.89
N ILE A 1001 -67.15 -7.95 -30.02
CA ILE A 1001 -66.51 -8.70 -31.11
C ILE A 1001 -65.15 -9.25 -30.66
N ALA A 1002 -64.35 -8.46 -29.94
CA ALA A 1002 -63.06 -8.86 -29.39
C ALA A 1002 -63.23 -10.00 -28.36
N TYR A 1003 -64.15 -9.87 -27.40
CA TYR A 1003 -64.46 -10.90 -26.41
C TYR A 1003 -64.89 -12.22 -27.06
N LYS A 1004 -65.87 -12.19 -27.98
CA LYS A 1004 -66.31 -13.40 -28.70
C LYS A 1004 -65.17 -14.09 -29.44
N LYS A 1005 -64.24 -13.32 -30.01
CA LYS A 1005 -63.06 -13.82 -30.73
C LYS A 1005 -62.00 -14.40 -29.79
N ALA A 1006 -61.81 -13.82 -28.61
CA ALA A 1006 -60.92 -14.34 -27.57
C ALA A 1006 -61.41 -15.70 -27.05
N VAL A 1007 -62.71 -15.80 -26.73
CA VAL A 1007 -63.36 -17.07 -26.33
C VAL A 1007 -63.24 -18.11 -27.45
N ALA A 1008 -63.59 -17.76 -28.69
CA ALA A 1008 -63.52 -18.67 -29.85
C ALA A 1008 -62.11 -19.09 -30.27
N SER A 1009 -61.05 -18.57 -29.62
CA SER A 1009 -59.65 -18.95 -29.87
C SER A 1009 -58.89 -19.31 -28.58
N ILE A 1010 -59.64 -19.60 -27.51
CA ILE A 1010 -59.16 -20.11 -26.21
C ILE A 1010 -58.06 -19.20 -25.61
N GLN A 1011 -58.40 -17.92 -25.47
CA GLN A 1011 -57.54 -16.89 -24.84
C GLN A 1011 -58.16 -16.44 -23.52
N ASN A 1012 -58.12 -17.31 -22.51
CA ASN A 1012 -58.88 -17.14 -21.25
C ASN A 1012 -58.60 -15.78 -20.59
N GLU A 1013 -57.33 -15.45 -20.34
CA GLU A 1013 -56.90 -14.17 -19.74
C GLU A 1013 -57.50 -12.94 -20.47
N ILE A 1014 -57.41 -12.92 -21.80
CA ILE A 1014 -57.92 -11.84 -22.65
C ILE A 1014 -59.45 -11.84 -22.67
N ALA A 1015 -60.10 -13.01 -22.65
CA ALA A 1015 -61.54 -13.13 -22.60
C ALA A 1015 -62.11 -12.66 -21.25
N ASP A 1016 -61.46 -13.01 -20.14
CA ASP A 1016 -61.92 -12.65 -18.80
C ASP A 1016 -61.73 -11.14 -18.53
N TYR A 1017 -60.58 -10.57 -18.91
CA TYR A 1017 -60.38 -9.10 -18.88
C TYR A 1017 -61.39 -8.35 -19.78
N LEU A 1018 -61.62 -8.81 -21.02
CA LEU A 1018 -62.62 -8.19 -21.90
C LEU A 1018 -64.06 -8.37 -21.39
N ARG A 1019 -64.36 -9.45 -20.65
CA ARG A 1019 -65.65 -9.62 -19.95
C ARG A 1019 -65.81 -8.59 -18.84
N GLU A 1020 -64.77 -8.36 -18.05
CA GLU A 1020 -64.76 -7.37 -16.98
C GLU A 1020 -64.98 -5.95 -17.53
N GLN A 1021 -64.27 -5.57 -18.59
CA GLN A 1021 -64.45 -4.26 -19.24
C GLN A 1021 -65.83 -4.12 -19.90
N LEU A 1022 -66.38 -5.19 -20.51
CA LEU A 1022 -67.76 -5.19 -21.00
C LEU A 1022 -68.79 -4.98 -19.87
N ASN A 1023 -68.53 -5.51 -18.67
CA ASN A 1023 -69.39 -5.30 -17.51
C ASN A 1023 -69.27 -3.87 -16.97
N LYS A 1024 -68.06 -3.30 -16.85
CA LYS A 1024 -67.85 -1.89 -16.47
C LYS A 1024 -68.62 -0.92 -17.37
N VAL A 1025 -68.66 -1.18 -18.68
CA VAL A 1025 -69.45 -0.41 -19.66
C VAL A 1025 -70.97 -0.66 -19.56
N ASN A 1026 -71.42 -1.72 -18.89
CA ASN A 1026 -72.84 -1.90 -18.55
C ASN A 1026 -73.24 -1.12 -17.30
N HIS A 1027 -72.44 -1.16 -16.23
CA HIS A 1027 -72.76 -0.47 -14.97
C HIS A 1027 -72.84 1.05 -15.14
N LYS A 1028 -71.92 1.66 -15.90
CA LYS A 1028 -71.96 3.08 -16.30
C LYS A 1028 -73.23 3.52 -17.05
N LYS A 1029 -74.15 2.62 -17.41
CA LYS A 1029 -75.46 2.95 -17.99
C LYS A 1029 -76.67 2.65 -17.08
N ILE A 1030 -76.42 2.20 -15.85
CA ILE A 1030 -77.42 1.99 -14.79
C ILE A 1030 -77.37 3.17 -13.81
N ASP A 1031 -76.16 3.63 -13.49
CA ASP A 1031 -75.90 4.79 -12.62
C ASP A 1031 -76.38 6.14 -13.22
N LEU A 1032 -76.89 6.14 -14.46
CA LEU A 1032 -77.38 7.32 -15.19
C LEU A 1032 -78.93 7.43 -15.26
N GLU A 1033 -79.68 6.54 -14.62
CA GLU A 1033 -81.16 6.57 -14.60
C GLU A 1033 -81.75 6.96 -13.22
N ILE A 1034 -80.92 7.46 -12.28
CA ILE A 1034 -81.33 7.75 -10.89
C ILE A 1034 -81.14 9.22 -10.46
N ASP A 1035 -80.15 9.97 -10.97
CA ASP A 1035 -79.91 11.38 -10.62
C ASP A 1035 -80.10 12.36 -11.80
N GLU A 1036 -81.35 12.50 -12.26
CA GLU A 1036 -81.80 13.68 -13.02
C GLU A 1036 -82.73 14.55 -12.18
N SER A 1037 -82.19 15.40 -11.29
CA SER A 1037 -82.88 16.63 -10.86
C SER A 1037 -81.94 17.69 -10.26
N SER A 1038 -81.82 18.84 -10.94
CA SER A 1038 -81.28 20.15 -10.47
C SER A 1038 -79.91 20.17 -9.75
N GLY A 1039 -78.85 20.84 -10.24
CA GLY A 1039 -78.64 21.62 -11.47
C GLY A 1039 -78.19 23.07 -11.21
N THR A 1040 -77.24 23.55 -12.04
CA THR A 1040 -76.74 24.95 -12.19
C THR A 1040 -76.04 25.59 -10.97
N ASP A 1041 -74.91 26.31 -11.09
CA ASP A 1041 -74.02 26.58 -12.24
C ASP A 1041 -72.62 27.06 -11.76
N HIS A 1042 -71.61 26.96 -12.65
CA HIS A 1042 -70.46 27.85 -12.93
C HIS A 1042 -69.80 28.74 -11.81
N ASP A 1043 -68.47 28.98 -11.77
CA ASP A 1043 -67.38 28.58 -12.68
C ASP A 1043 -65.96 28.76 -12.09
N SER A 1044 -64.96 28.14 -12.77
CA SER A 1044 -63.63 28.62 -13.25
C SER A 1044 -62.82 29.75 -12.52
N ASP A 1045 -61.48 29.90 -12.66
CA ASP A 1045 -60.45 29.10 -13.34
C ASP A 1045 -59.01 29.38 -12.80
N VAL A 1046 -58.21 28.32 -12.64
CA VAL A 1046 -56.87 28.05 -13.23
C VAL A 1046 -55.68 29.07 -13.18
N ASN A 1047 -54.46 28.51 -13.00
CA ASN A 1047 -53.10 29.03 -13.28
C ASN A 1047 -52.48 30.10 -12.35
N SER A 1048 -51.15 30.19 -12.18
CA SER A 1048 -50.02 29.26 -12.50
C SER A 1048 -48.73 29.72 -11.79
N GLU A 1049 -47.78 28.79 -11.59
CA GLU A 1049 -46.45 29.04 -10.99
C GLU A 1049 -45.49 29.82 -11.93
N THR A 1050 -44.44 30.42 -11.35
CA THR A 1050 -43.14 30.67 -12.04
C THR A 1050 -42.04 30.93 -11.01
N ASP A 1051 -41.00 30.10 -11.03
CA ASP A 1051 -39.77 30.25 -10.22
C ASP A 1051 -38.60 30.77 -11.07
N VAL A 1052 -37.69 31.55 -10.45
CA VAL A 1052 -36.34 31.85 -10.98
C VAL A 1052 -35.35 31.94 -9.81
N HIS A 1053 -34.13 31.40 -9.99
CA HIS A 1053 -33.00 31.46 -9.06
C HIS A 1053 -32.48 32.89 -8.76
N LEU A 1054 -31.66 33.06 -7.71
CA LEU A 1054 -30.22 33.41 -7.85
C LEU A 1054 -29.42 33.52 -6.51
N GLU A 1055 -28.14 33.16 -6.60
CA GLU A 1055 -26.89 33.64 -5.93
C GLU A 1055 -26.82 34.13 -4.45
N MET A 1056 -25.97 33.42 -3.68
CA MET A 1056 -24.74 33.84 -2.95
C MET A 1056 -24.67 35.08 -2.01
N ASP A 1057 -24.24 34.76 -0.76
CA ASP A 1057 -23.11 35.31 0.01
C ASP A 1057 -23.13 36.64 0.82
N VAL A 1058 -22.21 36.63 1.81
CA VAL A 1058 -21.64 37.69 2.67
C VAL A 1058 -22.38 38.01 3.98
N GLU A 1059 -21.58 38.10 5.06
CA GLU A 1059 -21.96 38.40 6.44
C GLU A 1059 -22.29 39.89 6.69
N THR A 1060 -23.04 40.22 7.75
CA THR A 1060 -22.57 41.14 8.81
C THR A 1060 -23.47 41.17 10.06
N ASP A 1061 -22.88 41.67 11.15
CA ASP A 1061 -23.44 42.02 12.48
C ASP A 1061 -24.94 42.37 12.59
N HIS A 1062 -25.54 41.99 13.73
CA HIS A 1062 -26.01 43.01 14.69
C HIS A 1062 -26.23 42.50 16.14
N LYS A 1063 -26.13 43.46 17.07
CA LYS A 1063 -26.16 43.40 18.56
C LYS A 1063 -27.40 44.22 19.03
N PRO A 1064 -27.72 44.48 20.33
CA PRO A 1064 -27.15 43.98 21.61
C PRO A 1064 -28.21 43.77 22.77
N THR A 1065 -27.71 43.68 24.03
CA THR A 1065 -28.33 44.15 25.33
C THR A 1065 -29.51 43.39 25.99
N PRO A 1066 -29.75 43.54 27.32
CA PRO A 1066 -28.77 43.65 28.44
C PRO A 1066 -29.19 42.95 29.77
N ALA A 1067 -28.24 42.75 30.71
CA ALA A 1067 -28.51 42.85 32.16
C ALA A 1067 -27.22 43.03 33.00
N HIS A 1068 -27.27 44.00 33.92
CA HIS A 1068 -26.57 44.20 35.21
C HIS A 1068 -25.81 43.02 35.87
N ASP A 1069 -24.76 43.18 36.71
CA ASP A 1069 -23.78 44.25 37.09
C ASP A 1069 -22.83 43.63 38.19
N HIS A 1070 -21.82 44.23 38.85
CA HIS A 1070 -21.31 45.61 38.99
C HIS A 1070 -19.81 45.63 39.43
N SER A 1071 -19.12 46.77 39.23
CA SER A 1071 -18.17 47.51 40.11
C SER A 1071 -17.35 46.85 41.25
N PHE A 1072 -16.12 47.23 41.65
CA PHE A 1072 -15.11 48.28 41.29
C PHE A 1072 -13.70 47.63 41.46
N ASP A 1073 -12.57 47.96 40.81
CA ASP A 1073 -11.96 49.19 40.23
C ASP A 1073 -10.89 49.87 41.13
N VAL A 1074 -9.90 50.57 40.53
CA VAL A 1074 -8.74 51.31 41.12
C VAL A 1074 -7.64 50.40 41.73
N GLU A 1075 -6.30 50.58 41.58
CA GLU A 1075 -5.40 51.61 40.97
C GLU A 1075 -4.14 50.95 40.32
N LEU A 1076 -3.11 51.73 39.94
CA LEU A 1076 -1.72 51.28 39.61
C LEU A 1076 -0.68 51.98 40.52
N ASN A 1077 0.48 51.36 40.76
CA ASN A 1077 1.81 52.00 40.88
C ASN A 1077 2.89 50.88 40.84
N SER A 1078 3.92 50.84 39.98
CA SER A 1078 4.92 51.81 39.46
C SER A 1078 6.27 51.71 40.19
N ASP A 1079 7.37 51.90 39.43
CA ASP A 1079 8.71 51.35 39.69
C ASP A 1079 9.53 52.05 40.80
N ILE A 1080 10.64 51.40 41.23
CA ILE A 1080 12.02 51.95 41.10
C ILE A 1080 13.09 50.90 41.51
N ASP A 1081 14.28 51.00 40.89
CA ASP A 1081 15.43 50.09 40.98
C ASP A 1081 16.55 50.61 41.94
N VAL A 1082 17.65 49.85 42.05
CA VAL A 1082 18.98 50.17 42.62
C VAL A 1082 19.19 49.97 44.14
N GLY A 1083 20.12 49.07 44.51
CA GLY A 1083 20.61 48.93 45.90
C GLY A 1083 21.69 47.86 46.15
N ILE A 1084 22.97 48.21 45.97
CA ILE A 1084 24.14 47.30 46.20
C ILE A 1084 24.55 47.27 47.69
N SER A 1085 25.02 46.12 48.20
CA SER A 1085 25.86 46.09 49.42
C SER A 1085 26.99 45.04 49.42
N LEU A 1086 28.16 45.46 48.93
CA LEU A 1086 29.47 45.26 49.56
C LEU A 1086 29.77 43.91 50.26
N LYS A 1087 30.15 42.90 49.46
CA LYS A 1087 31.23 41.97 49.83
C LYS A 1087 32.54 42.25 49.07
N THR A 1088 32.77 43.53 48.77
CA THR A 1088 33.90 44.08 48.01
C THR A 1088 34.78 45.02 48.84
N PHE A 1089 35.31 44.53 49.96
CA PHE A 1089 36.58 45.00 50.52
C PHE A 1089 37.37 43.81 51.02
N GLY A 1090 38.46 43.48 50.31
CA GLY A 1090 39.21 42.25 50.53
C GLY A 1090 40.23 42.36 51.65
N PHE A 1091 40.17 41.43 52.60
CA PHE A 1091 41.28 41.05 53.46
C PHE A 1091 41.48 39.52 53.38
N PHE A 1092 42.74 39.10 53.47
CA PHE A 1092 43.21 37.71 53.41
C PHE A 1092 43.16 36.99 52.05
N LYS A 1093 44.27 37.19 51.32
CA LYS A 1093 44.88 36.23 50.41
C LYS A 1093 45.26 34.91 51.13
N ASN A 1094 45.62 33.90 50.32
CA ASN A 1094 46.42 32.70 50.67
C ASN A 1094 45.73 31.62 51.52
N THR A 1095 46.07 30.33 51.45
CA THR A 1095 46.63 29.48 50.36
C THR A 1095 46.60 28.02 50.84
N THR A 1096 45.95 27.11 50.11
CA THR A 1096 46.15 25.63 50.13
C THR A 1096 45.23 25.01 49.07
N SER A 1097 45.52 23.87 48.45
CA SER A 1097 46.80 23.21 48.13
C SER A 1097 46.48 22.13 47.08
N LYS A 1098 47.09 22.17 45.90
CA LYS A 1098 46.95 21.09 44.89
C LYS A 1098 48.21 20.22 44.91
N ASP A 1099 48.09 19.04 45.49
CA ASP A 1099 49.07 17.97 45.37
C ASP A 1099 48.70 16.95 44.27
N LEU A 1100 49.67 16.09 43.95
CA LEU A 1100 49.73 15.27 42.74
C LEU A 1100 48.75 14.08 42.73
N PRO A 1101 48.47 13.50 41.54
CA PRO A 1101 49.26 12.36 41.03
C PRO A 1101 49.91 12.67 39.66
N VAL A 1102 51.15 12.28 39.37
CA VAL A 1102 51.76 10.93 39.30
C VAL A 1102 51.27 10.13 38.07
N SER A 1103 52.25 9.66 37.29
CA SER A 1103 52.13 9.00 35.98
C SER A 1103 52.27 7.48 36.08
N VAL A 1104 51.90 6.77 35.00
CA VAL A 1104 52.83 5.92 34.19
C VAL A 1104 52.13 5.37 32.93
N ARG A 1105 52.92 4.90 31.96
CA ARG A 1105 52.53 4.45 30.61
C ARG A 1105 52.15 2.95 30.51
N THR A 1106 51.55 2.63 29.35
CA THR A 1106 51.80 1.46 28.45
C THR A 1106 51.11 0.09 28.64
N SER A 1107 50.63 -0.41 27.47
CA SER A 1107 50.59 -1.79 26.92
C SER A 1107 49.54 -2.86 27.35
N LYS A 1108 49.00 -3.54 26.32
CA LYS A 1108 48.35 -4.88 26.28
C LYS A 1108 49.36 -6.02 26.62
N PRO A 1109 49.01 -7.34 26.78
CA PRO A 1109 47.74 -8.10 26.65
C PRO A 1109 47.38 -8.92 27.94
N GLY A 1110 46.47 -9.91 28.03
CA GLY A 1110 45.39 -10.42 27.15
C GLY A 1110 45.44 -11.95 26.79
N VAL A 1111 44.32 -12.69 26.98
CA VAL A 1111 44.03 -14.12 26.56
C VAL A 1111 44.78 -15.25 27.34
N PRO A 1112 44.20 -16.45 27.65
CA PRO A 1112 42.80 -16.95 27.69
C PRO A 1112 42.40 -17.51 29.09
N ILE A 1113 41.31 -18.30 29.20
CA ILE A 1113 41.34 -19.74 29.57
C ILE A 1113 39.92 -20.37 29.47
N ASN A 1114 39.87 -21.56 28.85
CA ASN A 1114 38.81 -22.60 28.81
C ASN A 1114 37.33 -22.17 28.79
#